data_AF-A0A3P7RTN1-F1
#
_entry.id   AF-A0A3P7RTN1-F1
#
_cell.length_a   1.000
_cell.length_b   1.000
_cell.length_c   1.000
_cell.angle_alpha   90.00
_cell.angle_beta   90.00
_cell.angle_gamma   90.00
#
_symmetry.space_group_name_H-M   'P 1'
#
loop_
_entity.id
_entity.type
_entity.pdbx_description
1 polymer ?
#
loop_
_entity_poly.entity_id
_entity_poly.type
_entity_poly.pdbx_seq_one_letter_code
_entity_poly.pdbx_strand_id
1 'polypeptide(L)'
;MLNKMKKGMSVLLTLALVLSQMTMVTAAASDYENHWANANIEKWMDLGIIKGYPSGAFKPEASITRAEFVTVINNIFQLEEKTDVTFSDVKTTDWFEDAVLKASTAGIVSGHNNRFRPDDRITRQEAAIVLTNAFQLTGTEAAAYSTYTDASDVATWAATQMSVLVEKGYMQGRSNNELAPMSNLTRAEAVTLLSNIAGELITEPGEVTGMTYEGNLVVSSTGVILKDTTIKGNLYIAQGVADGEVDLDNVIVEGELVAFGGGENTITLTNTEVGTLRVIKHNGKIRILAIGNTKVDKVDMHSGGKLQEDGSLTGNGFGNVEIYTVRPGETLTLEGDFEALTVNTPVKNLVVSEGSVGTLTIMKNAEGSELNISSTGNVGNLVLSGSTTVTGTGTITKAVVNVNGSTMTMTPTETTVSKDVEVEVGGETVTEDDNTATTPPSGGGGGGGGSTTPTTTLTFEMSIGTQDKVVTISAATNANYTEILRQVLNASYNEFDTTYDAYIANVDAGSGAFLLDSLAIFLYADQADLSGTDYAGMALSGDGIWSDAEKKEALREALEITKNNYNNLAKVQADLTTIAERVDFTTILYDGQQYKSVVVTKGATEVASYIQGGDKAGYIEDLFNELEALTMSSNVSYTVTTTLADDTVRTATFGAN
;
A
#
# COMPACT_ATOMS: atom_id res chain seq x y z
N MET A 1 27.25 38.62 -69.72
CA MET A 1 25.82 38.32 -69.48
C MET A 1 25.46 36.85 -69.72
N LEU A 2 25.86 36.25 -70.84
CA LEU A 2 25.49 34.87 -71.20
C LEU A 2 25.81 33.79 -70.14
N ASN A 3 26.98 33.84 -69.48
CA ASN A 3 27.34 32.86 -68.44
C ASN A 3 26.57 33.03 -67.12
N LYS A 4 26.09 34.24 -66.80
CA LYS A 4 25.22 34.45 -65.63
C LYS A 4 23.80 33.95 -65.90
N MET A 5 23.30 34.12 -67.13
CA MET A 5 22.00 33.59 -67.56
C MET A 5 21.99 32.06 -67.61
N LYS A 6 23.07 31.41 -68.06
CA LYS A 6 23.18 29.93 -68.06
C LYS A 6 23.18 29.33 -66.65
N LYS A 7 23.84 29.97 -65.68
CA LYS A 7 23.80 29.54 -64.27
C LYS A 7 22.42 29.74 -63.64
N GLY A 8 21.77 30.87 -63.90
CA GLY A 8 20.39 31.10 -63.43
C GLY A 8 19.39 30.10 -64.00
N MET A 9 19.50 29.77 -65.28
CA MET A 9 18.62 28.81 -65.94
C MET A 9 18.84 27.37 -65.46
N SER A 10 20.08 27.00 -65.12
CA SER A 10 20.38 25.69 -64.54
C SER A 10 19.81 25.53 -63.13
N VAL A 11 19.86 26.58 -62.30
CA VAL A 11 19.26 26.58 -60.96
C VAL A 11 17.74 26.49 -61.03
N LEU A 12 17.12 27.21 -61.97
CA LEU A 12 15.68 27.17 -62.20
C LEU A 12 15.20 25.80 -62.70
N LEU A 13 15.96 25.14 -63.59
CA LEU A 13 15.64 23.78 -64.04
C LEU A 13 15.81 22.74 -62.92
N THR A 14 16.85 22.83 -62.10
CA THR A 14 17.01 21.92 -60.95
C THR A 14 15.92 22.14 -59.92
N LEU A 15 15.53 23.39 -59.64
CA LEU A 15 14.45 23.68 -58.71
C LEU A 15 13.09 23.17 -59.25
N ALA A 16 12.84 23.33 -60.55
CA ALA A 16 11.64 22.79 -61.20
C ALA A 16 11.60 21.26 -61.19
N LEU A 17 12.74 20.59 -61.39
CA LEU A 17 12.82 19.12 -61.26
C LEU A 17 12.59 18.65 -59.81
N VAL A 18 13.17 19.34 -58.82
CA VAL A 18 12.97 19.02 -57.39
C VAL A 18 11.51 19.25 -56.96
N LEU A 19 10.90 20.35 -57.40
CA LEU A 19 9.48 20.63 -57.14
C LEU A 19 8.56 19.64 -57.87
N SER A 20 8.94 19.12 -59.03
CA SER A 20 8.16 18.11 -59.76
C SER A 20 8.20 16.71 -59.14
N GLN A 21 9.12 16.45 -58.20
CA GLN A 21 9.18 15.22 -57.41
C GLN A 21 8.49 15.34 -56.05
N MET A 22 7.98 16.51 -55.68
CA MET A 22 7.07 16.63 -54.55
C MET A 22 5.71 16.09 -54.97
N THR A 23 5.50 14.79 -54.73
CA THR A 23 4.13 14.26 -54.67
C THR A 23 3.40 15.07 -53.61
N MET A 24 2.32 15.77 -53.99
CA MET A 24 1.35 16.23 -53.00
C MET A 24 0.77 14.96 -52.37
N VAL A 25 1.33 14.55 -51.23
CA VAL A 25 0.68 13.60 -50.35
C VAL A 25 -0.53 14.35 -49.83
N THR A 26 -1.69 14.13 -50.44
CA THR A 26 -2.95 14.41 -49.77
C THR A 26 -2.93 13.53 -48.54
N ALA A 27 -2.65 14.10 -47.36
CA ALA A 27 -2.83 13.38 -46.10
C ALA A 27 -4.28 12.87 -46.12
N ALA A 28 -4.44 11.55 -46.18
CA ALA A 28 -5.75 10.97 -46.03
C ALA A 28 -6.29 11.43 -44.67
N ALA A 29 -7.57 11.81 -44.63
CA ALA A 29 -8.28 12.10 -43.38
C ALA A 29 -7.99 10.99 -42.37
N SER A 30 -7.60 11.37 -41.15
CA SER A 30 -7.33 10.40 -40.09
C SER A 30 -8.60 9.62 -39.76
N ASP A 31 -8.49 8.34 -39.38
CA ASP A 31 -9.64 7.47 -39.07
C ASP A 31 -10.32 7.79 -37.72
N TYR A 32 -9.85 8.83 -37.03
CA TYR A 32 -10.43 9.41 -35.83
C TYR A 32 -10.89 10.87 -36.04
N GLU A 33 -10.87 11.37 -37.28
CA GLU A 33 -11.39 12.70 -37.60
C GLU A 33 -12.91 12.73 -37.35
N ASN A 34 -13.37 13.67 -36.51
CA ASN A 34 -14.75 13.75 -35.96
C ASN A 34 -15.13 12.67 -34.93
N HIS A 35 -14.18 11.87 -34.45
CA HIS A 35 -14.42 10.94 -33.34
C HIS A 35 -14.53 11.70 -32.01
N TRP A 36 -15.34 11.23 -31.06
CA TRP A 36 -15.53 11.89 -29.76
C TRP A 36 -14.21 12.02 -28.96
N ALA A 37 -13.30 11.05 -29.14
CA ALA A 37 -11.97 11.05 -28.53
C ALA A 37 -10.89 11.76 -29.35
N ASN A 38 -11.23 12.44 -30.47
CA ASN A 38 -10.27 13.01 -31.42
C ASN A 38 -9.20 13.88 -30.72
N ALA A 39 -9.63 14.85 -29.91
CA ALA A 39 -8.71 15.76 -29.22
C ALA A 39 -7.69 15.03 -28.33
N ASN A 40 -8.13 14.00 -27.59
CA ASN A 40 -7.24 13.22 -26.74
C ASN A 40 -6.28 12.36 -27.58
N ILE A 41 -6.78 11.73 -28.65
CA ILE A 41 -5.98 10.93 -29.57
C ILE A 41 -4.90 11.79 -30.23
N GLU A 42 -5.27 12.95 -30.78
CA GLU A 42 -4.36 13.88 -31.45
C GLU A 42 -3.27 14.38 -30.49
N LYS A 43 -3.67 14.88 -29.31
CA LYS A 43 -2.72 15.32 -28.26
C LYS A 43 -1.69 14.24 -27.92
N TRP A 44 -2.15 13.01 -27.70
CA TRP A 44 -1.27 11.92 -27.25
C TRP A 44 -0.41 11.35 -28.38
N MET A 45 -0.87 11.45 -29.63
CA MET A 45 -0.07 11.13 -30.81
C MET A 45 1.02 12.18 -31.05
N ASP A 46 0.72 13.46 -30.88
CA ASP A 46 1.67 14.57 -31.02
C ASP A 46 2.78 14.51 -29.97
N LEU A 47 2.43 14.14 -28.73
CA LEU A 47 3.40 13.88 -27.66
C LEU A 47 4.15 12.54 -27.85
N GLY A 48 3.78 11.73 -28.84
CA GLY A 48 4.41 10.43 -29.10
C GLY A 48 4.10 9.33 -28.08
N ILE A 49 3.18 9.59 -27.14
CA ILE A 49 2.79 8.68 -26.05
C ILE A 49 2.02 7.47 -26.60
N ILE A 50 1.17 7.69 -27.61
CA ILE A 50 0.50 6.62 -28.34
C ILE A 50 0.77 6.75 -29.84
N LYS A 51 0.91 5.61 -30.52
CA LYS A 51 1.12 5.56 -31.97
C LYS A 51 -0.04 4.81 -32.64
N GLY A 52 -0.32 5.19 -33.88
CA GLY A 52 -1.19 4.41 -34.76
C GLY A 52 -0.54 3.09 -35.15
N TYR A 53 -1.31 2.19 -35.76
CA TYR A 53 -0.78 0.93 -36.29
C TYR A 53 0.17 1.18 -37.47
N PRO A 54 1.05 0.22 -37.83
CA PRO A 54 1.93 0.34 -38.99
C PRO A 54 1.22 0.65 -40.33
N SER A 55 -0.08 0.37 -40.41
CA SER A 55 -0.94 0.74 -41.54
C SER A 55 -1.26 2.24 -41.64
N GLY A 56 -0.87 3.05 -40.66
CA GLY A 56 -1.16 4.50 -40.57
C GLY A 56 -2.48 4.85 -39.87
N ALA A 57 -3.38 3.88 -39.68
CA ALA A 57 -4.66 4.04 -38.98
C ALA A 57 -4.52 3.93 -37.45
N PHE A 58 -5.27 4.73 -36.69
CA PHE A 58 -5.31 4.65 -35.22
C PHE A 58 -6.27 3.55 -34.71
N LYS A 59 -7.39 3.35 -35.40
CA LYS A 59 -8.50 2.46 -35.10
C LYS A 59 -9.11 2.71 -33.71
N PRO A 60 -9.82 3.84 -33.51
CA PRO A 60 -10.34 4.24 -32.19
C PRO A 60 -11.25 3.18 -31.55
N GLU A 61 -12.05 2.48 -32.35
CA GLU A 61 -13.01 1.46 -31.90
C GLU A 61 -12.42 0.05 -31.74
N ALA A 62 -11.14 -0.16 -32.10
CA ALA A 62 -10.51 -1.45 -31.89
C ALA A 62 -10.22 -1.67 -30.40
N SER A 63 -10.51 -2.86 -29.88
CA SER A 63 -10.12 -3.21 -28.51
C SER A 63 -8.61 -3.21 -28.35
N ILE A 64 -8.10 -2.59 -27.28
CA ILE A 64 -6.67 -2.52 -26.99
C ILE A 64 -6.20 -3.80 -26.30
N THR A 65 -5.00 -4.28 -26.65
CA THR A 65 -4.37 -5.42 -25.96
C THR A 65 -3.72 -4.99 -24.64
N ARG A 66 -3.49 -5.96 -23.75
CA ARG A 66 -2.74 -5.75 -22.50
C ARG A 66 -1.34 -5.19 -22.76
N ALA A 67 -0.63 -5.73 -23.76
CA ALA A 67 0.68 -5.24 -24.17
C ALA A 67 0.67 -3.79 -24.68
N GLU A 68 -0.28 -3.44 -25.54
CA GLU A 68 -0.44 -2.06 -26.02
C GLU A 68 -0.77 -1.10 -24.90
N PHE A 69 -1.70 -1.47 -24.00
CA PHE A 69 -2.13 -0.61 -22.91
C PHE A 69 -0.97 -0.28 -21.96
N VAL A 70 -0.20 -1.29 -21.57
CA VAL A 70 0.99 -1.12 -20.72
C VAL A 70 2.08 -0.31 -21.44
N THR A 71 2.22 -0.47 -22.76
CA THR A 71 3.17 0.35 -23.54
C THR A 71 2.82 1.84 -23.47
N VAL A 72 1.53 2.19 -23.53
CA VAL A 72 1.11 3.60 -23.41
C VAL A 72 1.43 4.14 -22.01
N ILE A 73 1.16 3.37 -20.96
CA ILE A 73 1.52 3.75 -19.57
C ILE A 73 3.02 3.94 -19.43
N ASN A 74 3.81 3.03 -20.01
CA ASN A 74 5.26 3.13 -20.01
C ASN A 74 5.73 4.43 -20.69
N ASN A 75 5.10 4.87 -21.77
CA ASN A 75 5.47 6.13 -22.44
C ASN A 75 5.08 7.38 -21.64
N ILE A 76 4.02 7.33 -20.80
CA ILE A 76 3.66 8.44 -19.91
C ILE A 76 4.71 8.60 -18.81
N PHE A 77 5.03 7.49 -18.13
CA PHE A 77 5.91 7.52 -16.97
C PHE A 77 7.39 7.37 -17.31
N GLN A 78 7.68 6.96 -18.56
CA GLN A 78 9.01 6.66 -19.08
C GLN A 78 9.76 5.71 -18.14
N LEU A 79 9.17 4.55 -17.86
CA LEU A 79 9.73 3.62 -16.88
C LEU A 79 11.12 3.15 -17.35
N GLU A 80 12.05 3.07 -16.40
CA GLU A 80 13.45 2.81 -16.71
C GLU A 80 13.89 1.41 -16.27
N GLU A 81 13.40 0.97 -15.11
CA GLU A 81 13.94 -0.19 -14.42
C GLU A 81 13.29 -1.50 -14.86
N LYS A 82 14.13 -2.53 -15.02
CA LYS A 82 13.74 -3.87 -15.44
C LYS A 82 14.43 -4.92 -14.58
N THR A 83 13.65 -5.78 -13.95
CA THR A 83 14.12 -6.95 -13.19
C THR A 83 14.12 -8.20 -14.06
N ASP A 84 14.77 -9.26 -13.59
CA ASP A 84 14.84 -10.58 -14.25
C ASP A 84 13.50 -11.36 -14.23
N VAL A 85 12.38 -10.71 -13.88
CA VAL A 85 11.06 -11.35 -13.99
C VAL A 85 10.85 -11.71 -15.46
N THR A 86 10.60 -12.99 -15.73
CA THR A 86 10.31 -13.49 -17.08
C THR A 86 8.95 -14.13 -17.11
N PHE A 87 8.11 -13.75 -18.08
CA PHE A 87 6.86 -14.45 -18.37
C PHE A 87 7.09 -15.47 -19.49
N SER A 88 6.48 -16.66 -19.36
CA SER A 88 6.63 -17.74 -20.35
C SER A 88 6.07 -17.41 -21.74
N ASP A 89 5.20 -16.40 -21.84
CA ASP A 89 4.58 -15.92 -23.07
C ASP A 89 5.07 -14.53 -23.53
N VAL A 90 6.19 -14.07 -22.97
CA VAL A 90 6.89 -12.84 -23.40
C VAL A 90 8.31 -13.21 -23.80
N LYS A 91 8.64 -13.06 -25.09
CA LYS A 91 9.96 -13.38 -25.63
C LYS A 91 10.78 -12.11 -25.74
N THR A 92 12.11 -12.23 -25.62
CA THR A 92 13.06 -11.11 -25.78
C THR A 92 13.02 -10.43 -27.15
N THR A 93 12.40 -11.05 -28.15
CA THR A 93 12.21 -10.49 -29.50
C THR A 93 10.85 -9.81 -29.68
N ASP A 94 9.95 -9.91 -28.72
CA ASP A 94 8.62 -9.30 -28.82
C ASP A 94 8.74 -7.79 -28.61
N TRP A 95 8.04 -7.02 -29.44
CA TRP A 95 8.14 -5.55 -29.43
C TRP A 95 7.68 -4.92 -28.11
N PHE A 96 6.86 -5.64 -27.34
CA PHE A 96 6.32 -5.20 -26.04
C PHE A 96 7.12 -5.72 -24.84
N GLU A 97 8.16 -6.54 -25.05
CA GLU A 97 8.87 -7.19 -23.95
C GLU A 97 9.39 -6.19 -22.92
N ASP A 98 10.05 -5.13 -23.38
CA ASP A 98 10.61 -4.11 -22.49
C ASP A 98 9.53 -3.42 -21.67
N ALA A 99 8.43 -3.01 -22.32
CA ALA A 99 7.31 -2.35 -21.66
C ALA A 99 6.64 -3.22 -20.60
N VAL A 100 6.44 -4.51 -20.89
CA VAL A 100 5.83 -5.46 -19.95
C VAL A 100 6.73 -5.68 -18.74
N LEU A 101 8.03 -5.87 -18.96
CA LEU A 101 8.95 -6.15 -17.87
C LEU A 101 9.22 -4.93 -16.99
N LYS A 102 9.24 -3.73 -17.56
CA LYS A 102 9.29 -2.48 -16.80
C LYS A 102 8.04 -2.25 -15.97
N ALA A 103 6.86 -2.40 -16.55
CA ALA A 103 5.62 -2.25 -15.81
C ALA A 103 5.46 -3.31 -14.70
N SER A 104 5.92 -4.54 -14.93
CA SER A 104 5.97 -5.57 -13.89
C SER A 104 6.94 -5.18 -12.77
N THR A 105 8.11 -4.65 -13.12
CA THR A 105 9.13 -4.20 -12.15
C THR A 105 8.64 -3.01 -11.32
N ALA A 106 7.86 -2.12 -11.93
CA ALA A 106 7.21 -1.00 -11.26
C ALA A 106 5.98 -1.41 -10.42
N GLY A 107 5.60 -2.69 -10.39
CA GLY A 107 4.42 -3.17 -9.67
C GLY A 107 3.08 -2.76 -10.28
N ILE A 108 3.09 -2.25 -11.53
CA ILE A 108 1.88 -1.79 -12.23
C ILE A 108 1.04 -2.98 -12.68
N VAL A 109 1.71 -4.04 -13.14
CA VAL A 109 1.08 -5.27 -13.61
C VAL A 109 1.72 -6.48 -12.94
N SER A 110 0.92 -7.53 -12.77
CA SER A 110 1.38 -8.87 -12.42
C SER A 110 0.93 -9.87 -13.48
N GLY A 111 1.69 -10.96 -13.62
CA GLY A 111 1.27 -12.12 -14.41
C GLY A 111 0.52 -13.13 -13.55
N HIS A 112 -0.16 -14.06 -14.21
CA HIS A 112 -0.84 -15.19 -13.57
C HIS A 112 -0.30 -16.50 -14.14
N ASN A 113 0.03 -17.47 -13.27
CA ASN A 113 0.64 -18.75 -13.67
C ASN A 113 1.84 -18.59 -14.61
N ASN A 114 2.73 -17.64 -14.30
CA ASN A 114 3.90 -17.31 -15.10
C ASN A 114 3.59 -16.85 -16.55
N ARG A 115 2.43 -16.23 -16.76
CA ARG A 115 1.99 -15.68 -18.06
C ARG A 115 1.50 -14.25 -17.89
N PHE A 116 1.85 -13.37 -18.83
CA PHE A 116 1.35 -12.00 -18.88
C PHE A 116 0.10 -11.84 -19.75
N ARG A 117 -0.08 -12.73 -20.75
CA ARG A 117 -1.17 -12.69 -21.74
C ARG A 117 -1.15 -11.41 -22.59
N PRO A 118 -0.04 -11.10 -23.30
CA PRO A 118 0.16 -9.81 -23.97
C PRO A 118 -0.88 -9.49 -25.05
N ASP A 119 -1.34 -10.50 -25.80
CA ASP A 119 -2.25 -10.35 -26.95
C ASP A 119 -3.74 -10.30 -26.56
N ASP A 120 -4.04 -10.59 -25.29
CA ASP A 120 -5.41 -10.55 -24.79
C ASP A 120 -5.91 -9.11 -24.69
N ARG A 121 -7.20 -8.91 -24.91
CA ARG A 121 -7.83 -7.59 -24.77
C ARG A 121 -8.04 -7.31 -23.29
N ILE A 122 -7.70 -6.10 -22.87
CA ILE A 122 -7.86 -5.70 -21.47
C ILE A 122 -9.31 -5.28 -21.21
N THR A 123 -9.90 -5.86 -20.17
CA THR A 123 -11.22 -5.45 -19.68
C THR A 123 -11.14 -4.15 -18.90
N ARG A 124 -12.28 -3.46 -18.73
CA ARG A 124 -12.34 -2.19 -17.98
C ARG A 124 -11.93 -2.35 -16.52
N GLN A 125 -12.31 -3.45 -15.87
CA GLN A 125 -11.92 -3.71 -14.48
C GLN A 125 -10.44 -4.12 -14.33
N GLU A 126 -9.86 -4.84 -15.29
CA GLU A 126 -8.41 -5.07 -15.30
C GLU A 126 -7.65 -3.76 -15.50
N ALA A 127 -8.11 -2.90 -16.42
CA ALA A 127 -7.51 -1.60 -16.63
C ALA A 127 -7.61 -0.73 -15.37
N ALA A 128 -8.68 -0.83 -14.58
CA ALA A 128 -8.80 -0.12 -13.31
C ALA A 128 -7.67 -0.48 -12.34
N ILE A 129 -7.32 -1.75 -12.22
CA ILE A 129 -6.15 -2.19 -11.45
C ILE A 129 -4.87 -1.58 -11.98
N VAL A 130 -4.62 -1.75 -13.28
CA VAL A 130 -3.37 -1.28 -13.89
C VAL A 130 -3.20 0.24 -13.69
N LEU A 131 -4.28 1.00 -13.83
CA LEU A 131 -4.27 2.46 -13.69
C LEU A 131 -4.10 2.92 -12.25
N THR A 132 -4.83 2.31 -11.31
CA THR A 132 -4.69 2.66 -9.89
C THR A 132 -3.29 2.34 -9.37
N ASN A 133 -2.68 1.23 -9.81
CA ASN A 133 -1.29 0.92 -9.52
C ASN A 133 -0.32 1.91 -10.19
N ALA A 134 -0.50 2.23 -11.48
CA ALA A 134 0.39 3.15 -12.20
C ALA A 134 0.42 4.56 -11.59
N PHE A 135 -0.76 5.08 -11.23
CA PHE A 135 -0.90 6.42 -10.67
C PHE A 135 -0.94 6.43 -9.13
N GLN A 136 -0.70 5.28 -8.49
CA GLN A 136 -0.70 5.13 -7.02
C GLN A 136 -1.95 5.72 -6.36
N LEU A 137 -3.10 5.52 -7.02
CA LEU A 137 -4.36 6.10 -6.57
C LEU A 137 -4.84 5.37 -5.32
N THR A 138 -4.92 6.11 -4.23
CA THR A 138 -5.48 5.64 -2.97
C THR A 138 -6.98 5.97 -2.88
N GLY A 139 -7.71 5.17 -2.11
CA GLY A 139 -9.11 5.39 -1.78
C GLY A 139 -9.67 4.23 -0.97
N THR A 140 -10.95 4.33 -0.61
CA THR A 140 -11.63 3.33 0.23
C THR A 140 -12.70 2.57 -0.57
N GLU A 141 -13.08 1.37 -0.11
CA GLU A 141 -14.18 0.57 -0.70
C GLU A 141 -15.59 1.16 -0.47
N ALA A 142 -15.74 2.48 -0.46
CA ALA A 142 -17.08 3.05 -0.61
C ALA A 142 -17.49 2.77 -2.05
N ALA A 143 -18.41 1.84 -2.33
CA ALA A 143 -18.85 1.46 -3.68
C ALA A 143 -19.50 2.65 -4.43
N ALA A 144 -18.70 3.63 -4.84
CA ALA A 144 -19.10 4.80 -5.62
C ALA A 144 -19.77 4.38 -6.93
N TYR A 145 -19.45 3.17 -7.37
CA TYR A 145 -19.98 2.53 -8.54
C TYR A 145 -21.30 1.75 -8.32
N SER A 146 -21.83 1.70 -7.09
CA SER A 146 -23.07 0.99 -6.74
C SER A 146 -24.32 1.51 -7.42
N THR A 147 -24.28 2.74 -7.94
CA THR A 147 -25.41 3.36 -8.66
C THR A 147 -25.54 2.90 -10.10
N TYR A 148 -24.53 2.19 -10.64
CA TYR A 148 -24.57 1.63 -11.98
C TYR A 148 -25.36 0.33 -12.02
N THR A 149 -26.04 0.09 -13.14
CA THR A 149 -27.01 -1.00 -13.31
C THR A 149 -26.38 -2.38 -13.30
N ASP A 150 -25.09 -2.48 -13.59
CA ASP A 150 -24.27 -3.69 -13.67
C ASP A 150 -23.17 -3.70 -12.59
N ALA A 151 -23.36 -2.98 -11.48
CA ALA A 151 -22.40 -2.93 -10.38
C ALA A 151 -22.08 -4.33 -9.80
N SER A 152 -23.03 -5.28 -9.88
CA SER A 152 -22.83 -6.67 -9.45
C SER A 152 -21.84 -7.46 -10.32
N ASP A 153 -21.55 -6.97 -11.53
CA ASP A 153 -20.64 -7.65 -12.46
C ASP A 153 -19.17 -7.25 -12.20
N VAL A 154 -18.93 -6.28 -11.32
CA VAL A 154 -17.58 -5.93 -10.86
C VAL A 154 -17.05 -7.05 -9.99
N ALA A 155 -15.94 -7.65 -10.39
CA ALA A 155 -15.32 -8.69 -9.59
C ALA A 155 -14.79 -8.12 -8.26
N THR A 156 -14.88 -8.90 -7.18
CA THR A 156 -14.43 -8.49 -5.83
C THR A 156 -12.99 -7.97 -5.82
N TRP A 157 -12.10 -8.60 -6.59
CA TRP A 157 -10.70 -8.20 -6.70
C TRP A 157 -10.48 -6.84 -7.39
N ALA A 158 -11.48 -6.31 -8.08
CA ALA A 158 -11.45 -5.00 -8.76
C ALA A 158 -12.29 -3.94 -8.06
N ALA A 159 -13.04 -4.30 -7.02
CA ALA A 159 -14.06 -3.45 -6.42
C ALA A 159 -13.48 -2.12 -5.95
N THR A 160 -12.42 -2.15 -5.13
CA THR A 160 -11.72 -0.95 -4.68
C THR A 160 -11.31 -0.06 -5.87
N GLN A 161 -10.63 -0.63 -6.87
CA GLN A 161 -10.02 0.13 -7.96
C GLN A 161 -11.06 0.75 -8.90
N MET A 162 -12.12 0.00 -9.20
CA MET A 162 -13.28 0.52 -9.91
C MET A 162 -13.92 1.68 -9.16
N SER A 163 -14.03 1.55 -7.84
CA SER A 163 -14.59 2.61 -7.01
C SER A 163 -13.75 3.88 -7.02
N VAL A 164 -12.44 3.74 -6.84
CA VAL A 164 -11.50 4.87 -6.89
C VAL A 164 -11.59 5.63 -8.20
N LEU A 165 -11.63 4.92 -9.34
CA LEU A 165 -11.71 5.59 -10.63
C LEU A 165 -13.07 6.26 -10.88
N VAL A 166 -14.16 5.68 -10.38
CA VAL A 166 -15.50 6.27 -10.50
C VAL A 166 -15.65 7.49 -9.58
N GLU A 167 -15.23 7.38 -8.32
CA GLU A 167 -15.29 8.45 -7.32
C GLU A 167 -14.48 9.68 -7.77
N LYS A 168 -13.27 9.46 -8.29
CA LYS A 168 -12.42 10.53 -8.83
C LYS A 168 -12.89 11.05 -10.19
N GLY A 169 -13.96 10.47 -10.76
CA GLY A 169 -14.52 10.86 -12.05
C GLY A 169 -13.67 10.49 -13.27
N TYR A 170 -12.62 9.69 -13.08
CA TYR A 170 -11.73 9.25 -14.14
C TYR A 170 -12.39 8.22 -15.06
N MET A 171 -13.13 7.28 -14.48
CA MET A 171 -13.93 6.30 -15.20
C MET A 171 -15.41 6.66 -15.09
N GLN A 172 -16.05 6.83 -16.24
CA GLN A 172 -17.48 7.05 -16.36
C GLN A 172 -18.14 5.80 -16.95
N GLY A 173 -19.41 5.57 -16.60
CA GLY A 173 -20.22 4.55 -17.25
C GLY A 173 -20.52 4.88 -18.71
N ARG A 174 -20.98 3.85 -19.43
CA ARG A 174 -21.46 3.89 -20.80
C ARG A 174 -22.96 4.19 -20.83
N SER A 175 -23.55 4.06 -22.03
CA SER A 175 -25.02 4.11 -22.22
C SER A 175 -25.76 3.18 -21.25
N ASN A 176 -27.01 3.51 -20.93
CA ASN A 176 -27.86 2.76 -19.99
C ASN A 176 -27.36 2.73 -18.53
N ASN A 177 -26.43 3.62 -18.17
CA ASN A 177 -25.89 3.68 -16.81
C ASN A 177 -25.20 2.35 -16.43
N GLU A 178 -24.38 1.81 -17.34
CA GLU A 178 -23.57 0.59 -17.16
C GLU A 178 -22.08 0.95 -17.04
N LEU A 179 -21.33 0.34 -16.13
CA LEU A 179 -19.86 0.44 -16.08
C LEU A 179 -19.19 -0.46 -17.11
N ALA A 180 -19.85 -1.54 -17.49
CA ALA A 180 -19.39 -2.62 -18.33
C ALA A 180 -18.03 -3.22 -17.88
N PRO A 181 -17.88 -3.67 -16.62
CA PRO A 181 -16.57 -4.05 -16.05
C PRO A 181 -15.87 -5.16 -16.83
N MET A 182 -16.64 -6.14 -17.33
CA MET A 182 -16.16 -7.28 -18.12
C MET A 182 -15.94 -6.96 -19.61
N SER A 183 -16.33 -5.77 -20.07
CA SER A 183 -16.12 -5.38 -21.47
C SER A 183 -14.69 -4.95 -21.73
N ASN A 184 -14.19 -5.27 -22.93
CA ASN A 184 -12.89 -4.80 -23.40
C ASN A 184 -12.88 -3.28 -23.58
N LEU A 185 -11.76 -2.64 -23.25
CA LEU A 185 -11.50 -1.25 -23.59
C LEU A 185 -11.18 -1.11 -25.08
N THR A 186 -11.81 -0.13 -25.73
CA THR A 186 -11.37 0.37 -27.02
C THR A 186 -10.12 1.25 -26.87
N ARG A 187 -9.36 1.46 -27.96
CA ARG A 187 -8.21 2.37 -27.95
C ARG A 187 -8.61 3.82 -27.62
N ALA A 188 -9.77 4.27 -28.10
CA ALA A 188 -10.30 5.60 -27.77
C ALA A 188 -10.67 5.75 -26.29
N GLU A 189 -11.31 4.73 -25.70
CA GLU A 189 -11.60 4.72 -24.26
C GLU A 189 -10.32 4.67 -23.43
N ALA A 190 -9.34 3.86 -23.83
CA ALA A 190 -8.05 3.75 -23.13
C ALA A 190 -7.32 5.09 -23.07
N VAL A 191 -7.18 5.79 -24.21
CA VAL A 191 -6.54 7.12 -24.27
C VAL A 191 -7.33 8.15 -23.47
N THR A 192 -8.66 8.13 -23.55
CA THR A 192 -9.49 9.08 -22.78
C THR A 192 -9.36 8.85 -21.28
N LEU A 193 -9.43 7.59 -20.83
CA LEU A 193 -9.28 7.24 -19.42
C LEU A 193 -7.91 7.66 -18.90
N LEU A 194 -6.85 7.35 -19.64
CA LEU A 194 -5.50 7.79 -19.30
C LEU A 194 -5.36 9.32 -19.32
N SER A 195 -6.01 10.03 -20.24
CA SER A 195 -6.01 11.50 -20.28
C SER A 195 -6.74 12.12 -19.10
N ASN A 196 -7.85 11.52 -18.66
CA ASN A 196 -8.58 11.99 -17.47
C ASN A 196 -7.74 11.83 -16.20
N ILE A 197 -6.94 10.76 -16.12
CA ILE A 197 -6.10 10.47 -14.96
C ILE A 197 -4.79 11.26 -15.00
N ALA A 198 -4.09 11.30 -16.13
CA ALA A 198 -2.79 11.95 -16.23
C ALA A 198 -2.92 13.48 -16.28
N GLY A 199 -4.00 14.00 -16.85
CA GLY A 199 -4.20 15.43 -17.08
C GLY A 199 -3.22 15.99 -18.11
N GLU A 200 -2.38 16.93 -17.68
CA GLU A 200 -1.35 17.53 -18.54
C GLU A 200 -0.01 16.81 -18.41
N LEU A 201 0.76 16.77 -19.50
CA LEU A 201 2.06 16.10 -19.58
C LEU A 201 3.14 17.12 -19.96
N ILE A 202 4.20 17.22 -19.15
CA ILE A 202 5.42 17.94 -19.48
C ILE A 202 6.49 16.89 -19.78
N THR A 203 6.80 16.74 -21.07
CA THR A 203 7.70 15.69 -21.60
C THR A 203 9.03 16.25 -22.08
N GLU A 204 9.27 17.55 -21.93
CA GLU A 204 10.46 18.25 -22.41
C GLU A 204 10.99 19.18 -21.31
N PRO A 205 12.31 19.44 -21.26
CA PRO A 205 12.91 20.37 -20.30
C PRO A 205 12.44 21.80 -20.56
N GLY A 206 12.37 22.61 -19.49
CA GLY A 206 12.04 24.03 -19.61
C GLY A 206 11.34 24.59 -18.39
N GLU A 207 11.17 25.91 -18.39
CA GLU A 207 10.43 26.64 -17.37
C GLU A 207 8.97 26.85 -17.81
N VAL A 208 8.04 26.56 -16.90
CA VAL A 208 6.62 26.88 -17.03
C VAL A 208 6.21 27.77 -15.87
N THR A 209 5.67 28.96 -16.19
CA THR A 209 5.42 30.01 -15.19
C THR A 209 3.97 30.48 -15.21
N GLY A 210 3.36 30.69 -14.05
CA GLY A 210 2.07 31.38 -13.91
C GLY A 210 0.86 30.58 -14.38
N MET A 211 0.94 29.25 -14.33
CA MET A 211 -0.10 28.35 -14.83
C MET A 211 -0.98 27.80 -13.72
N THR A 212 -2.27 27.59 -14.03
CA THR A 212 -3.18 26.78 -13.21
C THR A 212 -3.59 25.54 -13.99
N TYR A 213 -3.32 24.37 -13.41
CA TYR A 213 -3.76 23.08 -13.93
C TYR A 213 -4.99 22.60 -13.15
N GLU A 214 -6.13 22.49 -13.82
CA GLU A 214 -7.41 22.08 -13.20
C GLU A 214 -7.46 20.60 -12.78
N GLY A 215 -6.50 19.79 -13.25
CA GLY A 215 -6.40 18.37 -12.94
C GLY A 215 -4.98 17.99 -12.56
N ASN A 216 -4.64 16.74 -12.85
CA ASN A 216 -3.31 16.21 -12.58
C ASN A 216 -2.27 16.74 -13.57
N LEU A 217 -1.00 16.70 -13.18
CA LEU A 217 0.16 17.05 -14.00
C LEU A 217 1.22 15.95 -13.88
N VAL A 218 1.75 15.47 -15.00
CA VAL A 218 2.89 14.54 -15.04
C VAL A 218 4.10 15.24 -15.63
N VAL A 219 5.19 15.27 -14.89
CA VAL A 219 6.51 15.71 -15.34
C VAL A 219 7.35 14.48 -15.61
N SER A 220 7.75 14.26 -16.86
CA SER A 220 8.49 13.07 -17.32
C SER A 220 9.85 13.38 -17.95
N SER A 221 10.29 14.64 -17.85
CA SER A 221 11.60 15.09 -18.31
C SER A 221 12.35 15.79 -17.19
N THR A 222 13.66 15.55 -17.13
CA THR A 222 14.57 16.35 -16.31
C THR A 222 14.67 17.79 -16.81
N GLY A 223 15.11 18.71 -15.95
CA GLY A 223 15.32 20.12 -16.27
C GLY A 223 14.03 20.92 -16.37
N VAL A 224 12.96 20.42 -15.74
CA VAL A 224 11.67 21.11 -15.68
C VAL A 224 11.64 22.00 -14.45
N ILE A 225 11.25 23.26 -14.66
CA ILE A 225 11.04 24.24 -13.61
C ILE A 225 9.57 24.64 -13.65
N LEU A 226 8.83 24.39 -12.58
CA LEU A 226 7.47 24.91 -12.40
C LEU A 226 7.54 26.12 -11.48
N LYS A 227 7.03 27.25 -11.96
CA LYS A 227 7.08 28.51 -11.23
C LYS A 227 5.70 29.17 -11.14
N ASP A 228 5.37 29.74 -9.99
CA ASP A 228 4.10 30.45 -9.77
C ASP A 228 2.89 29.62 -10.25
N THR A 229 2.90 28.32 -9.96
CA THR A 229 2.00 27.34 -10.58
C THR A 229 1.08 26.72 -9.54
N THR A 230 -0.20 26.57 -9.86
CA THR A 230 -1.16 25.83 -9.03
C THR A 230 -1.62 24.58 -9.75
N ILE A 231 -1.50 23.42 -9.11
CA ILE A 231 -2.05 22.15 -9.59
C ILE A 231 -3.19 21.75 -8.66
N LYS A 232 -4.41 21.69 -9.21
CA LYS A 232 -5.63 21.32 -8.48
C LYS A 232 -5.71 19.83 -8.18
N GLY A 233 -5.07 19.01 -9.00
CA GLY A 233 -4.93 17.57 -8.80
C GLY A 233 -3.57 17.16 -8.24
N ASN A 234 -3.16 15.94 -8.58
CA ASN A 234 -1.87 15.37 -8.22
C ASN A 234 -0.77 15.84 -9.20
N LEU A 235 0.43 16.04 -8.67
CA LEU A 235 1.66 16.22 -9.44
C LEU A 235 2.50 14.94 -9.38
N TYR A 236 2.79 14.35 -10.53
CA TYR A 236 3.63 13.17 -10.66
C TYR A 236 5.00 13.56 -11.24
N ILE A 237 6.07 13.32 -10.48
CA ILE A 237 7.44 13.36 -10.99
C ILE A 237 7.78 11.95 -11.46
N ALA A 238 7.62 11.68 -12.75
CA ALA A 238 7.70 10.35 -13.34
C ALA A 238 9.14 9.83 -13.45
N GLN A 239 9.29 8.51 -13.72
CA GLN A 239 10.60 7.87 -13.84
C GLN A 239 11.46 8.42 -14.98
N GLY A 240 10.87 9.01 -16.03
CA GLY A 240 11.61 9.66 -17.11
C GLY A 240 12.47 10.85 -16.70
N VAL A 241 12.25 11.39 -15.50
CA VAL A 241 13.18 12.36 -14.89
C VAL A 241 14.53 11.70 -14.58
N ALA A 242 14.57 10.37 -14.46
CA ALA A 242 15.75 9.57 -14.15
C ALA A 242 16.42 10.07 -12.86
N ASP A 243 17.74 10.21 -12.86
CA ASP A 243 18.51 10.84 -11.77
C ASP A 243 18.60 12.37 -11.91
N GLY A 244 17.77 12.98 -12.76
CA GLY A 244 17.80 14.39 -13.11
C GLY A 244 16.92 15.31 -12.26
N GLU A 245 17.03 16.61 -12.47
CA GLU A 245 16.45 17.64 -11.60
C GLU A 245 15.03 18.08 -12.03
N VAL A 246 14.21 18.47 -11.04
CA VAL A 246 12.95 19.20 -11.20
C VAL A 246 12.88 20.24 -10.07
N ASP A 247 12.56 21.48 -10.42
CA ASP A 247 12.46 22.58 -9.46
C ASP A 247 11.02 23.11 -9.40
N LEU A 248 10.49 23.20 -8.18
CA LEU A 248 9.20 23.79 -7.88
C LEU A 248 9.44 25.10 -7.11
N ASP A 249 9.10 26.25 -7.71
CA ASP A 249 9.28 27.58 -7.13
C ASP A 249 7.93 28.29 -7.02
N ASN A 250 7.45 28.53 -5.79
CA ASN A 250 6.13 29.09 -5.53
C ASN A 250 5.01 28.26 -6.19
N VAL A 251 5.04 26.94 -5.94
CA VAL A 251 4.07 25.99 -6.47
C VAL A 251 3.09 25.56 -5.38
N ILE A 252 1.82 25.40 -5.72
CA ILE A 252 0.79 24.82 -4.84
C ILE A 252 0.27 23.54 -5.49
N VAL A 253 0.37 22.41 -4.77
CA VAL A 253 -0.24 21.13 -5.15
C VAL A 253 -1.39 20.85 -4.19
N GLU A 254 -2.63 20.99 -4.66
CA GLU A 254 -3.83 20.75 -3.84
C GLU A 254 -4.12 19.25 -3.65
N GLY A 255 -3.65 18.41 -4.57
CA GLY A 255 -3.62 16.95 -4.41
C GLY A 255 -2.31 16.47 -3.78
N GLU A 256 -1.81 15.34 -4.28
CA GLU A 256 -0.56 14.73 -3.83
C GLU A 256 0.60 15.05 -4.80
N LEU A 257 1.80 15.24 -4.24
CA LEU A 257 3.05 15.17 -5.00
C LEU A 257 3.59 13.75 -4.91
N VAL A 258 3.68 13.05 -6.04
CA VAL A 258 4.19 11.66 -6.10
C VAL A 258 5.50 11.63 -6.88
N ALA A 259 6.59 11.27 -6.22
CA ALA A 259 7.92 11.24 -6.78
C ALA A 259 8.37 9.81 -7.11
N PHE A 260 8.38 9.47 -8.40
CA PHE A 260 8.94 8.23 -8.94
C PHE A 260 10.35 8.41 -9.51
N GLY A 261 10.64 9.60 -10.05
CA GLY A 261 11.95 10.00 -10.58
C GLY A 261 12.65 11.03 -9.69
N GLY A 262 13.88 11.39 -10.07
CA GLY A 262 14.80 12.20 -9.28
C GLY A 262 16.02 11.39 -8.84
N GLY A 263 17.16 12.07 -8.68
CA GLY A 263 18.42 11.56 -8.17
C GLY A 263 18.83 12.14 -6.81
N GLU A 264 20.07 11.88 -6.40
CA GLU A 264 20.58 12.24 -5.06
C GLU A 264 20.77 13.75 -4.85
N ASN A 265 20.64 14.57 -5.89
CA ASN A 265 20.74 16.04 -5.81
C ASN A 265 19.45 16.76 -6.24
N THR A 266 18.33 16.05 -6.37
CA THR A 266 17.19 16.56 -7.13
C THR A 266 15.99 16.93 -6.26
N ILE A 267 14.88 17.23 -6.93
CA ILE A 267 13.59 17.75 -6.45
C ILE A 267 13.74 18.86 -5.41
N THR A 268 13.78 20.09 -5.90
CA THR A 268 13.83 21.29 -5.06
C THR A 268 12.42 21.86 -4.90
N LEU A 269 12.01 22.07 -3.65
CA LEU A 269 10.76 22.70 -3.25
C LEU A 269 11.08 24.06 -2.63
N THR A 270 10.92 25.13 -3.40
CA THR A 270 11.13 26.52 -2.95
C THR A 270 9.79 27.21 -2.81
N ASN A 271 9.46 27.69 -1.61
CA ASN A 271 8.17 28.34 -1.30
C ASN A 271 6.95 27.52 -1.77
N THR A 272 7.04 26.20 -1.70
CA THR A 272 6.07 25.28 -2.30
C THR A 272 5.17 24.68 -1.23
N GLU A 273 3.87 24.58 -1.51
CA GLU A 273 2.87 23.99 -0.62
C GLU A 273 2.36 22.66 -1.19
N VAL A 274 2.43 21.61 -0.38
CA VAL A 274 1.98 20.25 -0.73
C VAL A 274 1.22 19.68 0.46
N GLY A 275 0.06 19.07 0.22
CA GLY A 275 -0.63 18.27 1.24
C GLY A 275 0.18 17.02 1.59
N THR A 276 0.18 16.04 0.69
CA THR A 276 0.94 14.79 0.87
C THR A 276 2.03 14.66 -0.19
N LEU A 277 3.26 14.41 0.25
CA LEU A 277 4.38 13.98 -0.58
C LEU A 277 4.52 12.45 -0.45
N ARG A 278 4.46 11.71 -1.56
CA ARG A 278 4.73 10.27 -1.62
C ARG A 278 6.02 10.03 -2.38
N VAL A 279 7.01 9.40 -1.75
CA VAL A 279 8.31 9.08 -2.38
C VAL A 279 8.39 7.60 -2.70
N ILE A 280 8.52 7.27 -3.98
CA ILE A 280 8.43 5.91 -4.52
C ILE A 280 9.54 5.70 -5.57
N LYS A 281 10.81 5.84 -5.15
CA LYS A 281 11.97 5.66 -6.02
C LYS A 281 12.49 4.23 -5.91
N HIS A 282 12.42 3.44 -7.00
CA HIS A 282 12.73 1.99 -6.97
C HIS A 282 14.17 1.65 -6.51
N ASN A 283 15.13 2.55 -6.69
CA ASN A 283 16.51 2.38 -6.21
C ASN A 283 16.82 3.15 -4.92
N GLY A 284 15.84 3.84 -4.34
CA GLY A 284 15.97 4.67 -3.13
C GLY A 284 16.90 5.88 -3.25
N LYS A 285 17.45 6.17 -4.43
CA LYS A 285 18.41 7.27 -4.64
C LYS A 285 17.71 8.52 -5.09
N ILE A 286 17.08 9.20 -4.15
CA ILE A 286 16.39 10.46 -4.39
C ILE A 286 16.64 11.40 -3.23
N ARG A 287 16.79 12.68 -3.53
CA ARG A 287 16.73 13.75 -2.55
C ARG A 287 15.49 14.60 -2.81
N ILE A 288 14.88 15.08 -1.74
CA ILE A 288 13.86 16.15 -1.78
C ILE A 288 14.35 17.27 -0.86
N LEU A 289 14.49 18.47 -1.41
CA LEU A 289 15.03 19.63 -0.69
C LEU A 289 13.92 20.68 -0.45
N ALA A 290 13.66 21.03 0.80
CA ALA A 290 12.73 22.10 1.17
C ALA A 290 13.48 23.41 1.50
N ILE A 291 13.07 24.52 0.88
CA ILE A 291 13.69 25.85 1.00
C ILE A 291 12.62 26.93 1.19
N GLY A 292 12.95 28.00 1.92
CA GLY A 292 12.08 29.19 2.04
C GLY A 292 10.77 28.86 2.74
N ASN A 293 9.65 29.37 2.25
CA ASN A 293 8.34 29.16 2.88
C ASN A 293 7.71 27.78 2.58
N THR A 294 8.49 26.78 2.17
CA THR A 294 7.97 25.46 1.81
C THR A 294 7.29 24.76 2.98
N LYS A 295 6.16 24.12 2.69
CA LYS A 295 5.34 23.35 3.64
C LYS A 295 4.80 22.10 2.96
N VAL A 296 5.12 20.95 3.53
CA VAL A 296 4.61 19.63 3.16
C VAL A 296 3.91 19.06 4.39
N ASP A 297 2.59 18.89 4.36
CA ASP A 297 1.84 18.50 5.57
C ASP A 297 2.15 17.07 6.03
N LYS A 298 2.31 16.15 5.07
CA LYS A 298 2.63 14.75 5.31
C LYS A 298 3.62 14.20 4.29
N VAL A 299 4.54 13.34 4.72
CA VAL A 299 5.44 12.60 3.83
C VAL A 299 5.27 11.10 4.03
N ASP A 300 4.95 10.38 2.95
CA ASP A 300 4.89 8.92 2.90
C ASP A 300 6.11 8.38 2.14
N MET A 301 7.03 7.72 2.84
CA MET A 301 8.21 7.08 2.27
C MET A 301 7.92 5.62 1.93
N HIS A 302 7.91 5.29 0.64
CA HIS A 302 7.81 3.92 0.11
C HIS A 302 9.11 3.43 -0.55
N SER A 303 10.18 4.18 -0.34
CA SER A 303 11.55 3.82 -0.68
C SER A 303 12.53 4.49 0.30
N GLY A 304 13.81 4.16 0.19
CA GLY A 304 14.87 5.05 0.67
C GLY A 304 14.84 6.43 0.02
N GLY A 305 15.74 7.30 0.45
CA GLY A 305 15.89 8.66 -0.05
C GLY A 305 16.48 9.59 1.00
N LYS A 306 16.60 10.87 0.66
CA LYS A 306 17.03 11.93 1.55
C LYS A 306 15.97 13.02 1.60
N LEU A 307 15.44 13.29 2.79
CA LEU A 307 14.66 14.49 3.06
C LEU A 307 15.61 15.53 3.67
N GLN A 308 15.70 16.68 3.03
CA GLN A 308 16.60 17.75 3.44
C GLN A 308 15.85 19.08 3.60
N GLU A 309 15.96 19.69 4.78
CA GLU A 309 15.50 21.05 5.05
C GLU A 309 16.70 21.98 5.03
N ASP A 310 16.66 22.98 4.14
CA ASP A 310 17.74 23.94 4.04
C ASP A 310 17.74 24.91 5.24
N GLY A 311 18.91 25.41 5.62
CA GLY A 311 19.04 26.38 6.71
C GLY A 311 18.32 27.72 6.47
N SER A 312 17.87 28.00 5.24
CA SER A 312 17.03 29.15 4.91
C SER A 312 15.52 28.86 4.93
N LEU A 313 15.11 27.64 5.29
CA LEU A 313 13.71 27.28 5.45
C LEU A 313 13.06 28.17 6.52
N THR A 314 11.93 28.78 6.15
CA THR A 314 11.07 29.60 7.01
C THR A 314 9.67 29.02 7.15
N GLY A 315 9.27 28.12 6.26
CA GLY A 315 8.03 27.35 6.36
C GLY A 315 8.20 26.14 7.30
N ASN A 316 7.15 25.34 7.45
CA ASN A 316 7.17 24.17 8.32
C ASN A 316 7.99 22.99 7.76
N GLY A 317 8.52 23.10 6.54
CA GLY A 317 9.32 22.04 5.94
C GLY A 317 8.50 20.77 5.73
N PHE A 318 9.06 19.63 6.10
CA PHE A 318 8.40 18.34 6.07
C PHE A 318 7.68 18.07 7.39
N GLY A 319 6.36 17.91 7.34
CA GLY A 319 5.52 17.55 8.47
C GLY A 319 5.72 16.10 8.92
N ASN A 320 4.63 15.40 9.25
CA ASN A 320 4.76 14.02 9.74
C ASN A 320 5.32 13.10 8.65
N VAL A 321 6.43 12.43 8.94
CA VAL A 321 7.06 11.47 8.04
C VAL A 321 6.69 10.06 8.45
N GLU A 322 6.13 9.29 7.53
CA GLU A 322 5.74 7.90 7.73
C GLU A 322 6.47 7.00 6.73
N ILE A 323 7.16 5.99 7.24
CA ILE A 323 7.89 5.02 6.41
C ILE A 323 7.07 3.74 6.32
N TYR A 324 6.74 3.36 5.09
CA TYR A 324 5.93 2.18 4.78
C TYR A 324 6.73 1.07 4.12
N THR A 325 7.74 1.42 3.32
CA THR A 325 8.58 0.44 2.60
C THR A 325 9.96 1.03 2.38
N VAL A 326 11.01 0.29 2.70
CA VAL A 326 12.40 0.59 2.31
C VAL A 326 13.05 -0.73 1.94
N ARG A 327 13.67 -0.81 0.76
CA ARG A 327 14.21 -2.08 0.28
C ARG A 327 15.57 -2.39 0.91
N PRO A 328 15.95 -3.67 1.03
CA PRO A 328 17.29 -4.03 1.48
C PRO A 328 18.38 -3.32 0.66
N GLY A 329 19.31 -2.65 1.34
CA GLY A 329 20.40 -1.90 0.73
C GLY A 329 20.07 -0.43 0.42
N GLU A 330 18.81 -0.02 0.49
CA GLU A 330 18.46 1.40 0.44
C GLU A 330 18.79 2.09 1.77
N THR A 331 18.99 3.41 1.69
CA THR A 331 19.24 4.27 2.84
C THR A 331 18.19 5.36 2.89
N LEU A 332 17.66 5.63 4.08
CA LEU A 332 16.79 6.75 4.34
C LEU A 332 17.53 7.74 5.24
N THR A 333 17.72 8.97 4.75
CA THR A 333 18.47 10.02 5.45
C THR A 333 17.57 11.21 5.74
N LEU A 334 17.62 11.69 6.98
CA LEU A 334 16.99 12.92 7.44
C LEU A 334 18.08 13.95 7.73
N GLU A 335 17.94 15.15 7.16
CA GLU A 335 18.82 16.30 7.36
C GLU A 335 17.96 17.54 7.54
N GLY A 336 17.69 17.97 8.78
CA GLY A 336 16.71 19.01 9.07
C GLY A 336 16.03 18.84 10.42
N ASP A 337 14.99 19.63 10.68
CA ASP A 337 14.26 19.65 11.95
C ASP A 337 12.83 19.13 11.75
N PHE A 338 12.65 17.83 11.99
CA PHE A 338 11.40 17.12 11.77
C PHE A 338 10.59 17.01 13.07
N GLU A 339 9.29 17.27 13.01
CA GLU A 339 8.41 17.14 14.18
C GLU A 339 8.27 15.68 14.61
N ALA A 340 7.93 14.80 13.67
CA ALA A 340 7.65 13.40 13.94
C ALA A 340 8.04 12.48 12.78
N LEU A 341 8.57 11.32 13.13
CA LEU A 341 8.88 10.21 12.23
C LEU A 341 8.26 8.92 12.78
N THR A 342 7.51 8.20 11.95
CA THR A 342 7.00 6.86 12.28
C THR A 342 7.52 5.83 11.28
N VAL A 343 8.10 4.75 11.79
CA VAL A 343 8.68 3.67 11.00
C VAL A 343 7.79 2.45 11.12
N ASN A 344 7.08 2.09 10.04
CA ASN A 344 6.11 0.98 10.00
C ASN A 344 6.66 -0.29 9.33
N THR A 345 7.91 -0.32 8.93
CA THR A 345 8.54 -1.46 8.26
C THR A 345 10.01 -1.53 8.64
N PRO A 346 10.68 -2.69 8.59
CA PRO A 346 12.09 -2.76 8.93
C PRO A 346 12.94 -1.88 8.00
N VAL A 347 13.74 -0.98 8.56
CA VAL A 347 14.67 -0.14 7.81
C VAL A 347 16.09 -0.41 8.26
N LYS A 348 16.94 -0.90 7.34
CA LYS A 348 18.32 -1.30 7.65
C LYS A 348 19.34 -0.16 7.66
N ASN A 349 19.01 1.00 7.10
CA ASN A 349 19.90 2.15 7.08
C ASN A 349 19.07 3.43 7.25
N LEU A 350 18.48 3.62 8.43
CA LEU A 350 17.83 4.89 8.78
C LEU A 350 18.87 5.82 9.42
N VAL A 351 19.05 7.01 8.89
CA VAL A 351 20.09 7.94 9.33
C VAL A 351 19.49 9.30 9.67
N VAL A 352 19.64 9.73 10.91
CA VAL A 352 19.47 11.14 11.30
C VAL A 352 20.84 11.80 11.19
N SER A 353 21.06 12.46 10.05
CA SER A 353 22.39 12.96 9.66
C SER A 353 22.72 14.35 10.20
N GLU A 354 21.72 15.21 10.35
CA GLU A 354 21.82 16.54 10.94
C GLU A 354 20.44 16.98 11.43
N GLY A 355 20.43 17.91 12.39
CA GLY A 355 19.23 18.55 12.90
C GLY A 355 18.58 17.70 13.98
N SER A 356 17.25 17.73 14.03
CA SER A 356 16.48 17.08 15.08
C SER A 356 15.26 16.33 14.57
N VAL A 357 14.92 15.24 15.26
CA VAL A 357 13.60 14.60 15.14
C VAL A 357 12.93 14.71 16.50
N GLY A 358 11.80 15.40 16.57
CA GLY A 358 11.05 15.62 17.80
C GLY A 358 10.62 14.30 18.43
N THR A 359 9.79 13.52 17.73
CA THR A 359 9.44 12.14 18.11
C THR A 359 9.77 11.17 17.00
N LEU A 360 10.56 10.13 17.31
CA LEU A 360 10.87 9.04 16.39
C LEU A 360 10.29 7.74 16.95
N THR A 361 9.31 7.17 16.26
CA THR A 361 8.65 5.93 16.67
C THR A 361 9.04 4.79 15.73
N ILE A 362 9.68 3.75 16.27
CA ILE A 362 9.83 2.46 15.58
C ILE A 362 8.68 1.56 16.01
N MET A 363 7.74 1.31 15.10
CA MET A 363 6.58 0.46 15.37
C MET A 363 6.96 -1.02 15.46
N LYS A 364 6.10 -1.84 16.05
CA LYS A 364 6.35 -3.30 16.20
C LYS A 364 6.66 -3.99 14.87
N ASN A 365 5.94 -3.63 13.81
CA ASN A 365 6.14 -4.14 12.45
C ASN A 365 7.45 -3.67 11.78
N ALA A 366 8.20 -2.79 12.42
CA ALA A 366 9.53 -2.36 11.99
C ALA A 366 10.67 -3.04 12.75
N GLU A 367 10.40 -4.23 13.32
CA GLU A 367 11.42 -5.02 14.02
C GLU A 367 12.66 -5.28 13.15
N GLY A 368 13.84 -5.22 13.78
CA GLY A 368 15.13 -5.37 13.12
C GLY A 368 15.59 -4.11 12.40
N SER A 369 14.97 -2.96 12.67
CA SER A 369 15.43 -1.67 12.15
C SER A 369 16.79 -1.28 12.73
N GLU A 370 17.53 -0.50 11.95
CA GLU A 370 18.84 0.02 12.29
C GLU A 370 18.81 1.53 12.11
N LEU A 371 18.93 2.23 13.24
CA LEU A 371 18.92 3.68 13.34
C LEU A 371 20.33 4.18 13.64
N ASN A 372 20.86 5.05 12.80
CA ASN A 372 22.10 5.76 13.05
C ASN A 372 21.80 7.24 13.33
N ILE A 373 22.27 7.74 14.46
CA ILE A 373 22.18 9.16 14.82
C ILE A 373 23.59 9.74 14.79
N SER A 374 23.88 10.57 13.79
CA SER A 374 25.20 11.15 13.60
C SER A 374 25.56 12.08 14.77
N SER A 375 26.83 12.51 14.86
CA SER A 375 27.28 13.49 15.88
C SER A 375 26.53 14.83 15.88
N THR A 376 25.84 15.16 14.78
CA THR A 376 25.06 16.39 14.60
C THR A 376 23.55 16.14 14.59
N GLY A 377 23.12 14.87 14.67
CA GLY A 377 21.74 14.47 14.77
C GLY A 377 21.27 14.40 16.23
N ASN A 378 20.00 14.74 16.44
CA ASN A 378 19.37 14.72 17.75
C ASN A 378 17.99 14.06 17.66
N VAL A 379 17.65 13.21 18.61
CA VAL A 379 16.30 12.66 18.75
C VAL A 379 15.74 13.08 20.11
N GLY A 380 14.60 13.77 20.09
CA GLY A 380 13.92 14.21 21.30
C GLY A 380 13.36 13.02 22.06
N ASN A 381 12.32 12.41 21.52
CA ASN A 381 11.64 11.24 22.09
C ASN A 381 11.75 10.05 21.13
N LEU A 382 12.61 9.09 21.47
CA LEU A 382 12.74 7.83 20.76
C LEU A 382 11.82 6.78 21.38
N VAL A 383 10.88 6.25 20.61
CA VAL A 383 9.96 5.20 21.06
C VAL A 383 10.23 3.92 20.28
N LEU A 384 10.64 2.86 20.98
CA LEU A 384 10.99 1.56 20.40
C LEU A 384 9.92 0.53 20.76
N SER A 385 9.03 0.23 19.82
CA SER A 385 8.03 -0.85 19.92
C SER A 385 8.39 -2.06 19.05
N GLY A 386 9.30 -1.91 18.09
CA GLY A 386 9.98 -3.00 17.37
C GLY A 386 11.47 -3.03 17.72
N SER A 387 12.06 -4.22 17.85
CA SER A 387 13.48 -4.36 18.22
C SER A 387 14.37 -3.58 17.26
N THR A 388 15.25 -2.75 17.79
CA THR A 388 16.02 -1.78 16.98
C THR A 388 17.46 -1.71 17.45
N THR A 389 18.40 -1.68 16.50
CA THR A 389 19.79 -1.36 16.78
C THR A 389 20.02 0.14 16.56
N VAL A 390 20.32 0.87 17.62
CA VAL A 390 20.56 2.31 17.59
C VAL A 390 22.05 2.58 17.77
N THR A 391 22.65 3.24 16.79
CA THR A 391 24.09 3.50 16.73
C THR A 391 24.38 4.98 16.50
N GLY A 392 25.64 5.35 16.72
CA GLY A 392 26.15 6.68 16.42
C GLY A 392 26.60 7.44 17.66
N THR A 393 26.79 8.74 17.50
CA THR A 393 27.38 9.63 18.52
C THR A 393 26.58 10.91 18.74
N GLY A 394 25.36 10.96 18.20
CA GLY A 394 24.43 12.06 18.44
C GLY A 394 23.81 12.02 19.83
N THR A 395 22.68 12.69 19.97
CA THR A 395 21.96 12.74 21.25
C THR A 395 20.58 12.12 21.17
N ILE A 396 20.17 11.49 22.27
CA ILE A 396 18.79 11.08 22.54
C ILE A 396 18.39 11.73 23.86
N THR A 397 17.33 12.53 23.86
CA THR A 397 16.86 13.17 25.11
C THR A 397 16.12 12.14 25.95
N LYS A 398 15.10 11.49 25.38
CA LYS A 398 14.32 10.45 26.04
C LYS A 398 14.23 9.23 25.15
N ALA A 399 14.49 8.05 25.70
CA ALA A 399 14.20 6.78 25.08
C ALA A 399 13.12 6.05 25.87
N VAL A 400 12.08 5.59 25.18
CA VAL A 400 11.02 4.72 25.71
C VAL A 400 11.14 3.38 24.99
N VAL A 401 11.48 2.33 25.73
CA VAL A 401 11.74 0.99 25.18
C VAL A 401 10.67 0.02 25.65
N ASN A 402 9.88 -0.48 24.71
CA ASN A 402 8.72 -1.33 24.95
C ASN A 402 8.93 -2.78 24.47
N VAL A 403 10.14 -3.11 24.00
CA VAL A 403 10.43 -4.38 23.33
C VAL A 403 11.85 -4.84 23.61
N ASN A 404 12.01 -6.14 23.84
CA ASN A 404 13.30 -6.81 24.00
C ASN A 404 14.11 -6.81 22.70
N GLY A 405 15.42 -7.04 22.81
CA GLY A 405 16.32 -7.15 21.65
C GLY A 405 16.74 -5.81 21.04
N SER A 406 16.27 -4.68 21.60
CA SER A 406 16.79 -3.36 21.23
C SER A 406 18.18 -3.15 21.84
N THR A 407 19.03 -2.41 21.12
CA THR A 407 20.36 -2.02 21.61
C THR A 407 20.61 -0.55 21.26
N MET A 408 21.34 0.15 22.12
CA MET A 408 21.74 1.54 21.93
C MET A 408 23.22 1.69 22.29
N THR A 409 24.06 2.02 21.32
CA THR A 409 25.50 2.27 21.62
C THR A 409 25.73 3.57 22.37
N MET A 410 24.77 4.49 22.29
CA MET A 410 24.76 5.77 23.00
C MET A 410 23.83 5.69 24.21
N THR A 411 24.10 6.51 25.23
CA THR A 411 23.30 6.61 26.45
C THR A 411 22.33 7.79 26.34
N PRO A 412 21.00 7.56 26.29
CA PRO A 412 20.01 8.63 26.35
C PRO A 412 20.08 9.41 27.67
N THR A 413 19.60 10.66 27.67
CA THR A 413 19.54 11.46 28.91
C THR A 413 18.53 10.88 29.91
N GLU A 414 17.38 10.43 29.42
CA GLU A 414 16.36 9.70 30.16
C GLU A 414 16.05 8.40 29.43
N THR A 415 16.02 7.29 30.15
CA THR A 415 15.58 5.99 29.60
C THR A 415 14.42 5.47 30.44
N THR A 416 13.34 5.09 29.78
CA THR A 416 12.19 4.40 30.35
C THR A 416 12.06 3.05 29.66
N VAL A 417 12.09 1.97 30.43
CA VAL A 417 11.94 0.60 29.99
C VAL A 417 10.64 0.05 30.56
N SER A 418 9.84 -0.57 29.70
CA SER A 418 8.60 -1.23 30.10
C SER A 418 8.88 -2.45 30.98
N LYS A 419 7.87 -2.87 31.74
CA LYS A 419 7.95 -4.07 32.57
C LYS A 419 8.34 -5.30 31.74
N ASP A 420 9.19 -6.15 32.32
CA ASP A 420 9.69 -7.40 31.72
C ASP A 420 10.46 -7.19 30.38
N VAL A 421 10.94 -5.96 30.15
CA VAL A 421 11.81 -5.61 29.03
C VAL A 421 13.23 -5.32 29.53
N GLU A 422 14.21 -5.78 28.77
CA GLU A 422 15.63 -5.48 28.93
C GLU A 422 16.17 -4.84 27.64
N VAL A 423 17.05 -3.85 27.80
CA VAL A 423 17.70 -3.16 26.67
C VAL A 423 19.17 -2.92 26.99
N GLU A 424 20.04 -3.11 26.00
CA GLU A 424 21.46 -2.75 26.15
C GLU A 424 21.64 -1.27 25.81
N VAL A 425 22.16 -0.48 26.75
CA VAL A 425 22.40 0.96 26.60
C VAL A 425 23.83 1.28 26.99
N GLY A 426 24.63 1.77 26.06
CA GLY A 426 26.05 2.07 26.29
C GLY A 426 26.88 0.86 26.73
N GLY A 427 26.44 -0.35 26.42
CA GLY A 427 27.08 -1.61 26.83
C GLY A 427 26.64 -2.14 28.22
N GLU A 428 25.66 -1.50 28.86
CA GLU A 428 25.05 -1.95 30.12
C GLU A 428 23.60 -2.41 29.89
N THR A 429 23.17 -3.45 30.59
CA THR A 429 21.77 -3.88 30.58
C THR A 429 20.95 -2.96 31.47
N VAL A 430 19.88 -2.38 30.92
CA VAL A 430 18.93 -1.51 31.61
C VAL A 430 17.56 -2.19 31.64
N THR A 431 16.91 -2.17 32.80
CA THR A 431 15.59 -2.77 33.04
C THR A 431 14.62 -1.75 33.62
N GLU A 432 13.36 -2.14 33.89
CA GLU A 432 12.38 -1.26 34.55
C GLU A 432 12.89 -0.72 35.90
N ASP A 433 13.65 -1.52 36.67
CA ASP A 433 14.18 -1.11 37.98
C ASP A 433 15.22 0.02 37.87
N ASP A 434 15.84 0.17 36.70
CA ASP A 434 16.86 1.18 36.39
C ASP A 434 16.26 2.46 35.80
N ASN A 435 14.92 2.50 35.65
CA ASN A 435 14.23 3.68 35.13
C ASN A 435 14.62 4.92 35.94
N THR A 436 15.17 5.93 35.25
CA THR A 436 15.56 7.19 35.88
C THR A 436 14.30 7.90 36.36
N ALA A 437 13.96 7.75 37.64
CA ALA A 437 12.76 8.31 38.24
C ALA A 437 12.75 9.84 38.16
N THR A 438 11.90 10.43 37.32
CA THR A 438 11.45 11.81 37.56
C THR A 438 10.50 11.80 38.75
N THR A 439 10.97 12.24 39.91
CA THR A 439 10.05 12.80 40.90
C THR A 439 9.44 14.07 40.30
N PRO A 440 8.11 14.24 40.24
CA PRO A 440 7.52 15.49 39.75
C PRO A 440 7.93 16.65 40.67
N PRO A 441 8.35 17.81 40.14
CA PRO A 441 8.46 18.99 40.98
C PRO A 441 7.07 19.37 41.47
N SER A 442 6.87 19.36 42.79
CA SER A 442 5.71 20.02 43.40
C SER A 442 5.88 21.54 43.18
N GLY A 443 5.04 22.13 42.33
CA GLY A 443 5.06 23.57 42.07
C GLY A 443 4.04 23.95 41.00
N GLY A 444 2.97 24.63 41.40
CA GLY A 444 1.77 24.77 40.60
C GLY A 444 1.82 25.77 39.45
N GLY A 445 0.95 25.51 38.47
CA GLY A 445 0.16 26.54 37.78
C GLY A 445 0.57 26.88 36.35
N GLY A 446 -0.36 26.63 35.41
CA GLY A 446 -0.45 27.33 34.12
C GLY A 446 -0.50 26.40 32.91
N GLY A 447 -1.70 26.20 32.36
CA GLY A 447 -1.96 25.27 31.25
C GLY A 447 -1.62 25.79 29.85
N GLY A 448 -1.60 24.84 28.92
CA GLY A 448 -1.62 25.03 27.46
C GLY A 448 -1.77 23.67 26.80
N GLY A 449 -3.02 23.28 26.49
CA GLY A 449 -3.36 21.93 26.05
C GLY A 449 -3.06 21.68 24.57
N GLY A 450 -2.27 20.65 24.30
CA GLY A 450 -2.35 19.82 23.09
C GLY A 450 -2.96 18.48 23.50
N SER A 451 -4.10 18.12 22.92
CA SER A 451 -4.82 16.90 23.24
C SER A 451 -4.12 15.67 22.65
N THR A 452 -3.14 15.10 23.35
CA THR A 452 -2.74 13.71 23.11
C THR A 452 -3.75 12.82 23.80
N THR A 453 -4.52 12.06 23.02
CA THR A 453 -5.40 11.04 23.58
C THR A 453 -4.56 10.03 24.37
N PRO A 454 -4.83 9.81 25.67
CA PRO A 454 -4.03 8.88 26.47
C PRO A 454 -4.07 7.49 25.83
N THR A 455 -2.98 6.74 25.80
CA THR A 455 -2.97 5.34 25.34
C THR A 455 -2.86 4.38 26.53
N THR A 456 -3.45 3.19 26.40
CA THR A 456 -3.36 2.08 27.34
C THR A 456 -2.67 0.92 26.64
N THR A 457 -1.69 0.33 27.31
CA THR A 457 -1.04 -0.91 26.88
C THR A 457 -1.93 -2.09 27.26
N LEU A 458 -2.30 -2.90 26.27
CA LEU A 458 -3.03 -4.15 26.44
C LEU A 458 -2.08 -5.30 26.14
N THR A 459 -2.05 -6.30 27.02
CA THR A 459 -1.12 -7.42 26.96
C THR A 459 -1.93 -8.71 26.90
N PHE A 460 -1.71 -9.51 25.87
CA PHE A 460 -2.38 -10.78 25.67
C PHE A 460 -1.35 -11.90 25.76
N GLU A 461 -1.61 -12.90 26.61
CA GLU A 461 -0.81 -14.13 26.62
C GLU A 461 -1.38 -15.10 25.59
N MET A 462 -0.51 -15.59 24.69
CA MET A 462 -0.86 -16.51 23.62
C MET A 462 0.04 -17.74 23.69
N SER A 463 -0.56 -18.91 23.89
CA SER A 463 0.19 -20.18 23.95
C SER A 463 0.14 -20.92 22.61
N ILE A 464 1.30 -21.36 22.12
CA ILE A 464 1.45 -22.16 20.89
C ILE A 464 2.21 -23.44 21.25
N GLY A 465 1.50 -24.56 21.35
CA GLY A 465 2.10 -25.81 21.84
C GLY A 465 2.64 -25.65 23.27
N THR A 466 3.95 -25.82 23.48
CA THR A 466 4.60 -25.70 24.79
C THR A 466 5.26 -24.33 25.05
N GLN A 467 5.01 -23.32 24.22
CA GLN A 467 5.59 -21.99 24.40
C GLN A 467 4.51 -20.92 24.58
N ASP A 468 4.69 -20.12 25.63
CA ASP A 468 3.87 -18.94 25.91
C ASP A 468 4.54 -17.72 25.28
N LYS A 469 3.80 -16.96 24.47
CA LYS A 469 4.24 -15.69 23.88
C LYS A 469 3.30 -14.57 24.29
N VAL A 470 3.89 -13.47 24.71
CA VAL A 470 3.16 -12.27 25.14
C VAL A 470 3.05 -11.32 23.96
N VAL A 471 1.82 -11.04 23.52
CA VAL A 471 1.52 -10.07 22.47
C VAL A 471 1.00 -8.78 23.11
N THR A 472 1.76 -7.71 22.94
CA THR A 472 1.42 -6.39 23.48
C THR A 472 0.99 -5.45 22.37
N ILE A 473 -0.09 -4.69 22.59
CA ILE A 473 -0.54 -3.61 21.71
C ILE A 473 -0.75 -2.32 22.51
N SER A 474 -0.63 -1.17 21.86
CA SER A 474 -0.86 0.14 22.47
C SER A 474 -2.06 0.81 21.81
N ALA A 475 -3.19 0.83 22.51
CA ALA A 475 -4.44 1.40 22.01
C ALA A 475 -4.74 2.76 22.67
N ALA A 476 -5.36 3.69 21.95
CA ALA A 476 -5.88 4.90 22.59
C ALA A 476 -6.94 4.53 23.65
N THR A 477 -7.05 5.29 24.73
CA THR A 477 -8.02 5.08 25.83
C THR A 477 -9.48 5.20 25.36
N ASN A 478 -9.71 5.73 24.17
CA ASN A 478 -11.00 5.80 23.49
C ASN A 478 -11.04 4.96 22.20
N ALA A 479 -10.03 4.12 21.95
CA ALA A 479 -10.01 3.23 20.80
C ALA A 479 -11.22 2.31 20.88
N ASN A 480 -11.99 2.23 19.79
CA ASN A 480 -13.11 1.30 19.73
C ASN A 480 -12.57 -0.14 19.62
N TYR A 481 -13.45 -1.11 19.88
CA TYR A 481 -13.07 -2.52 19.89
C TYR A 481 -12.50 -2.97 18.54
N THR A 482 -13.02 -2.44 17.43
CA THR A 482 -12.51 -2.70 16.07
C THR A 482 -11.05 -2.29 15.90
N GLU A 483 -10.64 -1.14 16.45
CA GLU A 483 -9.27 -0.64 16.40
C GLU A 483 -8.31 -1.50 17.24
N ILE A 484 -8.78 -2.01 18.38
CA ILE A 484 -8.02 -2.92 19.22
C ILE A 484 -7.89 -4.29 18.54
N LEU A 485 -8.99 -4.84 18.02
CA LEU A 485 -9.01 -6.11 17.29
C LEU A 485 -8.07 -6.07 16.08
N ARG A 486 -8.04 -4.94 15.37
CA ARG A 486 -7.11 -4.63 14.27
C ARG A 486 -5.65 -4.69 14.69
N GLN A 487 -5.32 -4.11 15.84
CA GLN A 487 -3.94 -4.12 16.36
C GLN A 487 -3.51 -5.50 16.85
N VAL A 488 -4.40 -6.26 17.48
CA VAL A 488 -4.14 -7.66 17.89
C VAL A 488 -3.92 -8.56 16.66
N LEU A 489 -4.77 -8.42 15.64
CA LEU A 489 -4.69 -9.17 14.38
C LEU A 489 -3.36 -8.96 13.65
N ASN A 490 -2.93 -7.70 13.52
CA ASN A 490 -1.65 -7.36 12.91
C ASN A 490 -0.45 -7.82 13.74
N ALA A 491 -0.52 -7.66 15.07
CA ALA A 491 0.55 -8.08 15.97
C ALA A 491 0.70 -9.61 16.01
N SER A 492 -0.41 -10.34 15.77
CA SER A 492 -0.44 -11.79 15.65
C SER A 492 0.11 -12.23 14.29
N TYR A 493 -0.35 -11.69 13.16
CA TYR A 493 0.12 -12.05 11.81
C TYR A 493 1.65 -11.92 11.62
N ASN A 494 2.24 -10.84 12.13
CA ASN A 494 3.67 -10.55 11.95
C ASN A 494 4.60 -11.53 12.69
N GLU A 495 4.13 -12.16 13.76
CA GLU A 495 4.90 -13.17 14.49
C GLU A 495 5.05 -14.49 13.68
N PHE A 496 4.24 -14.68 12.63
CA PHE A 496 4.12 -15.94 11.87
C PHE A 496 4.66 -15.86 10.43
N ASP A 497 4.91 -14.67 9.88
CA ASP A 497 5.41 -14.49 8.51
C ASP A 497 6.91 -14.81 8.37
N THR A 498 7.69 -14.72 9.46
CA THR A 498 9.15 -14.94 9.43
C THR A 498 9.58 -16.39 9.19
N THR A 499 8.64 -17.34 9.05
CA THR A 499 8.92 -18.76 8.83
C THR A 499 7.89 -19.46 7.94
N TYR A 500 7.45 -18.85 6.83
CA TYR A 500 6.51 -19.50 5.91
C TYR A 500 6.95 -20.93 5.48
N ASP A 501 8.24 -21.16 5.23
CA ASP A 501 8.79 -22.47 4.88
C ASP A 501 8.93 -23.42 6.10
N ALA A 502 9.14 -22.90 7.31
CA ALA A 502 9.16 -23.72 8.53
C ALA A 502 7.74 -24.01 9.05
N TYR A 503 6.76 -23.17 8.69
CA TYR A 503 5.34 -23.33 8.96
C TYR A 503 4.77 -24.50 8.15
N ILE A 504 5.04 -24.57 6.84
CA ILE A 504 4.67 -25.72 5.99
C ILE A 504 5.34 -27.03 6.46
N ALA A 505 6.61 -26.97 6.90
CA ALA A 505 7.32 -28.13 7.45
C ALA A 505 6.77 -28.61 8.81
N ASN A 506 6.24 -27.70 9.65
CA ASN A 506 5.61 -28.04 10.93
C ASN A 506 4.15 -28.48 10.81
N VAL A 507 3.46 -28.09 9.73
CA VAL A 507 2.13 -28.63 9.37
C VAL A 507 2.25 -30.11 8.96
N ASP A 508 3.28 -30.48 8.22
CA ASP A 508 3.61 -31.90 7.92
C ASP A 508 4.10 -32.68 9.16
N ALA A 509 4.57 -31.98 10.21
CA ALA A 509 5.06 -32.56 11.46
C ALA A 509 4.12 -32.41 12.68
N GLY A 510 2.88 -31.93 12.46
CA GLY A 510 1.81 -31.94 13.47
C GLY A 510 1.90 -30.88 14.58
N SER A 511 2.49 -29.70 14.37
CA SER A 511 2.72 -28.70 15.45
C SER A 511 2.26 -27.25 15.16
N GLY A 512 1.55 -26.97 14.06
CA GLY A 512 1.41 -25.60 13.53
C GLY A 512 0.00 -24.97 13.43
N ALA A 513 -1.01 -25.47 14.15
CA ALA A 513 -2.41 -25.08 13.90
C ALA A 513 -2.88 -23.73 14.52
N PHE A 514 -2.22 -23.21 15.55
CA PHE A 514 -2.93 -22.39 16.55
C PHE A 514 -3.30 -20.92 16.22
N LEU A 515 -2.76 -20.24 15.19
CA LEU A 515 -2.99 -18.79 15.05
C LEU A 515 -4.08 -18.35 14.06
N LEU A 516 -4.26 -19.04 12.92
CA LEU A 516 -5.51 -18.88 12.17
C LEU A 516 -6.68 -19.52 12.90
N ASP A 517 -6.38 -20.52 13.72
CA ASP A 517 -7.31 -20.99 14.71
C ASP A 517 -7.70 -19.85 15.65
N SER A 518 -6.88 -18.85 16.02
CA SER A 518 -7.34 -17.71 16.87
C SER A 518 -8.52 -16.89 16.32
N LEU A 519 -8.62 -16.77 14.99
CA LEU A 519 -9.78 -16.12 14.36
C LEU A 519 -10.93 -17.08 14.11
N ALA A 520 -10.61 -18.35 13.87
CA ALA A 520 -11.58 -19.42 14.00
C ALA A 520 -12.00 -19.64 15.47
N ILE A 521 -11.29 -19.10 16.47
CA ILE A 521 -11.44 -19.36 17.92
C ILE A 521 -12.40 -18.38 18.56
N PHE A 522 -12.54 -17.17 18.01
CA PHE A 522 -13.75 -16.40 18.31
C PHE A 522 -15.00 -17.14 17.85
N LEU A 523 -14.88 -18.04 16.87
CA LEU A 523 -15.95 -18.93 16.40
C LEU A 523 -15.89 -20.39 16.93
N TYR A 524 -14.84 -20.87 17.57
CA TYR A 524 -14.72 -22.22 18.15
C TYR A 524 -13.57 -22.29 19.17
N ALA A 525 -13.89 -22.45 20.45
CA ALA A 525 -12.90 -22.77 21.46
C ALA A 525 -12.09 -24.03 21.14
N ASP A 526 -10.76 -23.94 21.23
CA ASP A 526 -9.97 -24.95 21.93
C ASP A 526 -8.61 -24.44 22.43
N GLN A 527 -8.28 -24.81 23.66
CA GLN A 527 -6.92 -25.07 24.17
C GLN A 527 -7.06 -26.37 24.95
N ALA A 528 -7.03 -27.47 24.23
CA ALA A 528 -6.72 -28.78 24.75
C ALA A 528 -6.01 -29.54 23.62
N ASP A 529 -4.68 -29.49 23.61
CA ASP A 529 -3.78 -30.41 22.88
C ASP A 529 -4.38 -31.11 21.64
N LEU A 530 -4.20 -30.48 20.48
CA LEU A 530 -4.74 -30.87 19.18
C LEU A 530 -3.73 -31.56 18.26
N SER A 531 -2.84 -32.37 18.83
CA SER A 531 -1.76 -33.07 18.12
C SER A 531 -2.23 -34.21 17.17
N GLY A 532 -3.48 -34.21 16.70
CA GLY A 532 -4.09 -35.32 15.93
C GLY A 532 -5.14 -34.96 14.87
N THR A 533 -5.25 -33.71 14.39
CA THR A 533 -6.26 -33.32 13.40
C THR A 533 -5.98 -33.88 12.00
N ASP A 534 -6.94 -34.62 11.42
CA ASP A 534 -6.89 -35.13 10.04
C ASP A 534 -7.90 -34.38 9.15
N TYR A 535 -7.40 -33.70 8.12
CA TYR A 535 -8.17 -32.88 7.17
C TYR A 535 -8.75 -33.68 5.98
N ALA A 536 -8.67 -35.01 6.00
CA ALA A 536 -9.08 -35.88 4.89
C ALA A 536 -10.59 -35.84 4.56
N GLY A 537 -11.45 -35.27 5.41
CA GLY A 537 -12.92 -35.42 5.33
C GLY A 537 -13.75 -34.31 4.66
N MET A 538 -13.18 -33.13 4.35
CA MET A 538 -13.98 -31.98 3.89
C MET A 538 -14.60 -32.20 2.49
N ALA A 539 -15.93 -32.09 2.38
CA ALA A 539 -16.67 -32.22 1.11
C ALA A 539 -17.47 -30.95 0.79
N LEU A 540 -17.85 -30.78 -0.48
CA LEU A 540 -18.79 -29.74 -0.92
C LEU A 540 -20.23 -30.04 -0.46
N SER A 541 -21.04 -29.00 -0.29
CA SER A 541 -22.50 -29.09 -0.46
C SER A 541 -22.80 -29.35 -1.95
N GLY A 542 -22.56 -30.59 -2.41
CA GLY A 542 -22.72 -31.02 -3.80
C GLY A 542 -21.44 -31.64 -4.38
N ASP A 543 -21.35 -32.97 -4.28
CA ASP A 543 -20.62 -33.92 -5.14
C ASP A 543 -19.11 -33.71 -5.47
N GLY A 544 -18.30 -33.18 -4.56
CA GLY A 544 -16.83 -33.23 -4.71
C GLY A 544 -16.02 -33.12 -3.42
N ILE A 545 -14.96 -33.93 -3.30
CA ILE A 545 -13.92 -33.83 -2.27
C ILE A 545 -12.85 -32.85 -2.77
N TRP A 546 -12.54 -31.82 -1.98
CA TRP A 546 -11.49 -30.87 -2.32
C TRP A 546 -10.10 -31.53 -2.29
N SER A 547 -9.24 -31.17 -3.23
CA SER A 547 -7.80 -31.47 -3.16
C SER A 547 -7.14 -30.63 -2.05
N ASP A 548 -6.00 -31.10 -1.52
CA ASP A 548 -5.29 -30.37 -0.46
C ASP A 548 -4.80 -28.98 -0.91
N ALA A 549 -4.66 -28.76 -2.22
CA ALA A 549 -4.36 -27.45 -2.80
C ALA A 549 -5.55 -26.49 -2.72
N GLU A 550 -6.76 -26.96 -2.97
CA GLU A 550 -7.98 -26.15 -2.87
C GLU A 550 -8.30 -25.80 -1.42
N LYS A 551 -8.05 -26.71 -0.48
CA LYS A 551 -8.20 -26.46 0.97
C LYS A 551 -7.25 -25.36 1.45
N LYS A 552 -6.00 -25.41 0.99
CA LYS A 552 -4.98 -24.38 1.26
C LYS A 552 -5.39 -23.04 0.65
N GLU A 553 -6.01 -23.05 -0.53
CA GLU A 553 -6.45 -21.84 -1.22
C GLU A 553 -7.65 -21.18 -0.54
N ALA A 554 -8.66 -21.91 -0.07
CA ALA A 554 -9.76 -21.26 0.67
C ALA A 554 -9.35 -20.76 2.06
N LEU A 555 -8.41 -21.45 2.71
CA LEU A 555 -7.84 -20.95 3.97
C LEU A 555 -7.03 -19.66 3.72
N ARG A 556 -6.28 -19.63 2.62
CA ARG A 556 -5.60 -18.43 2.14
C ARG A 556 -6.60 -17.32 1.79
N GLU A 557 -7.68 -17.63 1.08
CA GLU A 557 -8.74 -16.70 0.68
C GLU A 557 -9.42 -16.09 1.91
N ALA A 558 -9.75 -16.89 2.94
CA ALA A 558 -10.32 -16.42 4.19
C ALA A 558 -9.36 -15.48 4.96
N LEU A 559 -8.07 -15.82 4.97
CA LEU A 559 -7.04 -15.00 5.60
C LEU A 559 -6.84 -13.67 4.86
N GLU A 560 -6.84 -13.72 3.54
CA GLU A 560 -6.65 -12.58 2.65
C GLU A 560 -7.88 -11.66 2.66
N ILE A 561 -9.10 -12.21 2.76
CA ILE A 561 -10.35 -11.47 3.00
C ILE A 561 -10.30 -10.74 4.34
N THR A 562 -9.89 -11.41 5.42
CA THR A 562 -9.77 -10.79 6.74
C THR A 562 -8.72 -9.68 6.71
N LYS A 563 -7.58 -9.92 6.06
CA LYS A 563 -6.47 -8.96 5.89
C LYS A 563 -6.84 -7.75 5.04
N ASN A 564 -7.73 -7.90 4.07
CA ASN A 564 -8.08 -6.83 3.14
C ASN A 564 -9.34 -6.06 3.57
N ASN A 565 -10.22 -6.67 4.39
CA ASN A 565 -11.52 -6.12 4.76
C ASN A 565 -11.68 -5.81 6.27
N TYR A 566 -10.60 -5.82 7.07
CA TYR A 566 -10.62 -5.60 8.53
C TYR A 566 -11.25 -4.27 9.01
N ASN A 567 -11.40 -3.29 8.11
CA ASN A 567 -12.04 -2.00 8.39
C ASN A 567 -13.58 -2.06 8.29
N ASN A 568 -14.15 -3.19 7.88
CA ASN A 568 -15.57 -3.36 7.62
C ASN A 568 -16.07 -4.69 8.19
N LEU A 569 -16.43 -4.67 9.48
CA LEU A 569 -16.82 -5.86 10.24
C LEU A 569 -18.03 -6.57 9.62
N ALA A 570 -19.00 -5.81 9.09
CA ALA A 570 -20.14 -6.35 8.36
C ALA A 570 -19.74 -7.07 7.05
N LYS A 571 -18.66 -6.63 6.38
CA LYS A 571 -18.10 -7.30 5.21
C LYS A 571 -17.32 -8.56 5.57
N VAL A 572 -16.54 -8.52 6.65
CA VAL A 572 -15.87 -9.72 7.20
C VAL A 572 -16.92 -10.76 7.57
N GLN A 573 -17.99 -10.35 8.26
CA GLN A 573 -19.13 -11.20 8.58
C GLN A 573 -19.79 -11.78 7.33
N ALA A 574 -20.11 -10.96 6.32
CA ALA A 574 -20.75 -11.41 5.09
C ALA A 574 -19.87 -12.37 4.27
N ASP A 575 -18.56 -12.09 4.17
CA ASP A 575 -17.62 -12.90 3.41
C ASP A 575 -17.34 -14.23 4.14
N LEU A 576 -17.19 -14.22 5.48
CA LEU A 576 -17.07 -15.43 6.30
C LEU A 576 -18.36 -16.28 6.27
N THR A 577 -19.52 -15.64 6.27
CA THR A 577 -20.83 -16.31 6.10
C THR A 577 -20.89 -16.99 4.73
N THR A 578 -20.47 -16.30 3.66
CA THR A 578 -20.42 -16.84 2.30
C THR A 578 -19.46 -18.02 2.19
N ILE A 579 -18.30 -17.97 2.86
CA ILE A 579 -17.36 -19.10 2.93
C ILE A 579 -17.99 -20.27 3.71
N ALA A 580 -18.66 -19.98 4.83
CA ALA A 580 -19.29 -20.99 5.67
C ALA A 580 -20.46 -21.71 4.99
N GLU A 581 -21.14 -21.05 4.05
CA GLU A 581 -22.17 -21.63 3.18
C GLU A 581 -21.58 -22.50 2.06
N ARG A 582 -20.35 -22.20 1.61
CA ARG A 582 -19.62 -22.95 0.56
C ARG A 582 -18.92 -24.21 1.08
N VAL A 583 -18.62 -24.29 2.38
CA VAL A 583 -17.84 -25.37 3.00
C VAL A 583 -18.74 -26.25 3.89
N ASP A 584 -18.81 -27.55 3.58
CA ASP A 584 -19.54 -28.49 4.43
C ASP A 584 -18.70 -28.94 5.65
N PHE A 585 -18.79 -28.18 6.74
CA PHE A 585 -18.15 -28.49 8.02
C PHE A 585 -18.69 -29.74 8.76
N THR A 586 -19.62 -30.52 8.18
CA THR A 586 -20.19 -31.73 8.82
C THR A 586 -19.16 -32.80 9.19
N THR A 587 -17.92 -32.66 8.73
CA THR A 587 -16.79 -33.59 8.91
C THR A 587 -15.59 -32.97 9.62
N ILE A 588 -15.74 -31.84 10.34
CA ILE A 588 -14.68 -31.44 11.28
C ILE A 588 -14.61 -32.51 12.38
N LEU A 589 -13.53 -33.28 12.35
CA LEU A 589 -13.23 -34.32 13.33
C LEU A 589 -12.19 -33.77 14.30
N TYR A 590 -12.52 -33.82 15.58
CA TYR A 590 -11.58 -33.60 16.68
C TYR A 590 -11.22 -34.97 17.24
N ASP A 591 -9.95 -35.37 17.14
CA ASP A 591 -9.49 -36.74 17.53
C ASP A 591 -10.34 -37.86 16.87
N GLY A 592 -10.69 -37.68 15.60
CA GLY A 592 -11.53 -38.61 14.85
C GLY A 592 -13.02 -38.63 15.25
N GLN A 593 -13.46 -37.77 16.17
CA GLN A 593 -14.85 -37.66 16.63
C GLN A 593 -15.51 -36.37 16.12
N GLN A 594 -16.79 -36.46 15.74
CA GLN A 594 -17.57 -35.28 15.37
C GLN A 594 -17.98 -34.46 16.59
N TYR A 595 -18.03 -33.14 16.45
CA TYR A 595 -18.58 -32.26 17.47
C TYR A 595 -20.12 -32.24 17.40
N LYS A 596 -20.79 -32.12 18.55
CA LYS A 596 -22.25 -32.16 18.71
C LYS A 596 -22.85 -30.75 18.86
N SER A 597 -22.23 -29.87 19.63
CA SER A 597 -22.67 -28.47 19.78
C SER A 597 -21.59 -27.55 20.34
N VAL A 598 -21.73 -26.25 20.11
CA VAL A 598 -20.98 -25.17 20.75
C VAL A 598 -21.94 -24.14 21.31
N VAL A 599 -21.68 -23.67 22.52
CA VAL A 599 -22.48 -22.67 23.21
C VAL A 599 -21.55 -21.61 23.79
N VAL A 600 -21.77 -20.35 23.42
CA VAL A 600 -21.04 -19.20 23.96
C VAL A 600 -21.95 -18.51 24.97
N THR A 601 -21.46 -18.29 26.18
CA THR A 601 -22.16 -17.54 27.22
C THR A 601 -21.38 -16.29 27.62
N LYS A 602 -22.10 -15.20 27.86
CA LYS A 602 -21.63 -13.98 28.53
C LYS A 602 -22.03 -14.08 30.01
N GLY A 603 -21.09 -14.43 30.88
CA GLY A 603 -21.40 -14.87 32.23
C GLY A 603 -22.32 -16.09 32.20
N ALA A 604 -23.54 -15.96 32.73
CA ALA A 604 -24.55 -17.02 32.75
C ALA A 604 -25.54 -16.98 31.56
N THR A 605 -25.44 -15.99 30.68
CA THR A 605 -26.38 -15.79 29.57
C THR A 605 -25.80 -16.35 28.28
N GLU A 606 -26.49 -17.25 27.60
CA GLU A 606 -26.12 -17.69 26.25
C GLU A 606 -26.27 -16.55 25.24
N VAL A 607 -25.23 -16.32 24.45
CA VAL A 607 -25.18 -15.24 23.44
C VAL A 607 -25.06 -15.76 22.02
N ALA A 608 -24.54 -16.97 21.82
CA ALA A 608 -24.53 -17.65 20.54
C ALA A 608 -24.47 -19.16 20.77
N SER A 609 -25.15 -19.96 19.96
CA SER A 609 -24.97 -21.41 19.97
C SER A 609 -25.10 -22.02 18.58
N TYR A 610 -24.37 -23.12 18.40
CA TYR A 610 -24.40 -23.93 17.21
C TYR A 610 -24.61 -25.39 17.61
N ILE A 611 -25.50 -26.08 16.91
CA ILE A 611 -25.67 -27.53 17.02
C ILE A 611 -25.28 -28.13 15.67
N GLN A 612 -24.64 -29.29 15.67
CA GLN A 612 -24.21 -29.96 14.45
C GLN A 612 -25.36 -30.10 13.45
N GLY A 613 -25.15 -29.60 12.23
CA GLY A 613 -26.17 -29.55 11.17
C GLY A 613 -27.18 -28.39 11.28
N GLY A 614 -27.00 -27.49 12.25
CA GLY A 614 -27.81 -26.29 12.45
C GLY A 614 -27.37 -25.09 11.61
N ASP A 615 -27.96 -23.93 11.89
CA ASP A 615 -27.73 -22.67 11.17
C ASP A 615 -26.35 -22.07 11.48
N LYS A 616 -25.42 -22.26 10.55
CA LYS A 616 -24.04 -21.77 10.65
C LYS A 616 -23.97 -20.24 10.50
N ALA A 617 -24.77 -19.69 9.59
CA ALA A 617 -24.80 -18.27 9.30
C ALA A 617 -25.38 -17.51 10.50
N GLY A 618 -26.48 -18.00 11.07
CA GLY A 618 -27.08 -17.45 12.29
C GLY A 618 -26.14 -17.48 13.49
N TYR A 619 -25.37 -18.55 13.68
CA TYR A 619 -24.35 -18.61 14.75
C TYR A 619 -23.25 -17.55 14.58
N ILE A 620 -22.76 -17.34 13.35
CA ILE A 620 -21.78 -16.29 13.04
C ILE A 620 -22.39 -14.91 13.27
N GLU A 621 -23.63 -14.70 12.84
CA GLU A 621 -24.35 -13.44 13.02
C GLU A 621 -24.56 -13.10 14.50
N ASP A 622 -25.02 -14.04 15.31
CA ASP A 622 -25.22 -13.85 16.75
C ASP A 622 -23.92 -13.51 17.48
N LEU A 623 -22.81 -14.14 17.09
CA LEU A 623 -21.48 -13.84 17.64
C LEU A 623 -21.02 -12.42 17.27
N PHE A 624 -21.18 -12.02 16.01
CA PHE A 624 -20.80 -10.69 15.55
C PHE A 624 -21.67 -9.59 16.17
N ASN A 625 -22.97 -9.84 16.35
CA ASN A 625 -23.86 -8.93 17.08
C ASN A 625 -23.43 -8.73 18.54
N GLU A 626 -22.97 -9.80 19.21
CA GLU A 626 -22.43 -9.69 20.57
C GLU A 626 -21.10 -8.93 20.60
N LEU A 627 -20.23 -9.12 19.60
CA LEU A 627 -18.97 -8.39 19.45
C LEU A 627 -19.21 -6.88 19.22
N GLU A 628 -20.23 -6.52 18.44
CA GLU A 628 -20.61 -5.12 18.21
C GLU A 628 -21.22 -4.45 19.45
N ALA A 629 -21.87 -5.23 20.32
CA ALA A 629 -22.52 -4.73 21.54
C ALA A 629 -21.56 -4.53 22.73
N LEU A 630 -20.27 -4.87 22.61
CA LEU A 630 -19.26 -4.75 23.66
C LEU A 630 -18.89 -3.28 23.95
N THR A 631 -18.77 -2.93 25.24
CA THR A 631 -18.32 -1.59 25.68
C THR A 631 -17.18 -1.69 26.70
N MET A 632 -16.23 -0.74 26.66
CA MET A 632 -14.99 -0.76 27.47
C MET A 632 -15.19 -0.72 28.99
N SER A 633 -16.39 -0.44 29.49
CA SER A 633 -16.68 -0.43 30.94
C SER A 633 -17.19 -1.77 31.48
N SER A 634 -17.24 -2.81 30.64
CA SER A 634 -17.90 -4.07 30.99
C SER A 634 -16.88 -5.12 31.44
N ASN A 635 -16.75 -5.31 32.77
CA ASN A 635 -16.05 -6.46 33.36
C ASN A 635 -16.87 -7.73 33.07
N VAL A 636 -16.69 -8.29 31.88
CA VAL A 636 -17.47 -9.41 31.37
C VAL A 636 -16.53 -10.57 31.07
N SER A 637 -16.97 -11.78 31.44
CA SER A 637 -16.33 -13.01 31.03
C SER A 637 -17.21 -13.75 30.04
N TYR A 638 -16.61 -14.32 29.01
CA TYR A 638 -17.27 -15.19 28.05
C TYR A 638 -16.84 -16.63 28.29
N THR A 639 -17.75 -17.59 28.22
CA THR A 639 -17.43 -19.01 28.28
C THR A 639 -17.95 -19.71 27.05
N VAL A 640 -17.07 -20.37 26.32
CA VAL A 640 -17.41 -21.21 25.18
C VAL A 640 -17.42 -22.66 25.65
N THR A 641 -18.52 -23.36 25.42
CA THR A 641 -18.76 -24.74 25.81
C THR A 641 -18.95 -25.59 24.58
N THR A 642 -18.08 -26.57 24.36
CA THR A 642 -18.15 -27.51 23.23
C THR A 642 -18.56 -28.88 23.75
N THR A 643 -19.55 -29.51 23.11
CA THR A 643 -19.97 -30.89 23.38
C THR A 643 -19.65 -31.75 22.17
N LEU A 644 -19.04 -32.92 22.37
CA LEU A 644 -18.71 -33.89 21.32
C LEU A 644 -19.82 -34.93 21.13
N ALA A 645 -19.75 -35.72 20.05
CA ALA A 645 -20.75 -36.75 19.72
C ALA A 645 -20.92 -37.82 20.81
N ASP A 646 -19.90 -38.05 21.65
CA ASP A 646 -19.93 -38.98 22.78
C ASP A 646 -20.39 -38.35 24.10
N ASP A 647 -20.94 -37.14 24.06
CA ASP A 647 -21.36 -36.31 25.20
C ASP A 647 -20.22 -35.78 26.08
N THR A 648 -18.96 -35.86 25.62
CA THR A 648 -17.85 -35.17 26.29
C THR A 648 -18.03 -33.65 26.17
N VAL A 649 -18.01 -32.95 27.32
CA VAL A 649 -18.16 -31.48 27.40
C VAL A 649 -16.81 -30.84 27.73
N ARG A 650 -16.48 -29.74 27.03
CA ARG A 650 -15.28 -28.92 27.23
C ARG A 650 -15.65 -27.44 27.32
N THR A 651 -14.91 -26.66 28.10
CA THR A 651 -15.19 -25.23 28.33
C THR A 651 -13.93 -24.38 28.29
N ALA A 652 -13.97 -23.23 27.63
CA ALA A 652 -12.93 -22.20 27.65
C ALA A 652 -13.53 -20.87 28.10
N THR A 653 -12.87 -20.14 29.00
CA THR A 653 -13.36 -18.85 29.53
C THR A 653 -12.38 -17.73 29.20
N PHE A 654 -12.92 -16.61 28.71
CA PHE A 654 -12.20 -15.40 28.34
C PHE A 654 -12.64 -14.26 29.25
N GLY A 655 -11.70 -13.46 29.77
CA GLY A 655 -11.96 -12.33 30.66
C GLY A 655 -11.22 -11.06 30.21
N ALA A 656 -11.60 -9.90 30.75
CA ALA A 656 -11.13 -8.58 30.31
C ALA A 656 -9.70 -8.18 30.75
N ASN A 657 -8.84 -9.12 31.15
CA ASN A 657 -7.44 -8.83 31.47
C ASN A 657 -6.52 -9.42 30.42
#